data_AF-A0A849AKS6-F1
#
_entry.id   AF-A0A849AKS6-F1
#
_cell.length_a   1.000
_cell.length_b   1.000
_cell.length_c   1.000
_cell.angle_alpha   90.00
_cell.angle_beta   90.00
_cell.angle_gamma   90.00
#
_symmetry.space_group_name_H-M   'P 1'
#
loop_
_entity.id
_entity.type
_entity.pdbx_description
1 polymer ?
#
loop_
_entity_poly.entity_id
_entity_poly.type
_entity_poly.pdbx_seq_one_letter_code
_entity_poly.pdbx_strand_id
1 'polypeptide(L)'
;MSQLARLIREIDQLKAQLAAATSTPQLAHSAIEGGSIDSYDHAGNLRLRIGDQGDGTQTIRVVDGPVPPAPSAPVVAVDGPVLTIKWDGHLADPNLPLPADFARIHVHLAQTPDMSSAPVRASIEAKAGASTVTAVETAGTWWVALAVEAQSGKRSPLSAPVEAVVSLVNLDGALEAVRESADGKNRNHYNPIEPSPTDHELAQGDLWFDTSEDGQNLPHRWDGESWVSVGDQRVEAVRSAMESMRGELEQVIVDSSGSKVFYQPTRPSAADASVDDLWFDTSAEGKNVPHRWDGTRWVSVADQRVEAVRTAMESMRGDLEGQIEGAAGNRITWSPATPPTGAAPGKSGDTWFQIQAGRVTGQWAHDGSSWVARPISHEVIASLDLGKATVGELDGGRIRAGSVTADRLLVGAGSNILPLSGLPNGIPPGRILNNAEVAAFSGRQGAYGQGFRVRQNPATASSEWTDVFTFCRMSKTNSFAAGDYFPVTPGEEYVFSAKFGLGGAYVGPTPEARIVFYVYTHDTKYVMGASSPVAQPAWNGVPVEHSFVVPATAAWMQVYVRTNQAGWVEIAEPSLQLKVGATLISDGAVTTEKIAAGAITAESGVIGSLDLGKATVGELDGARIKAGSVLADAVLVPGSAGSTVIADGAVTTEKLAAGAITAESGVIGSLDLGKATVGELDGARIKFGSASGDILKADALDGKVITGAVVQTSHDHPKTLLDPAGVHVTDEDGQDVVYLGRQIGVRGPSGETLAQISDDGEISGRALNIEEDPVYAGLPLLGAYQAYERPSRDGYTGWLDSLPRGVVARGRLNPDINVNRGVSNGVIGLMELQFQQEAGRQFKITVEPITVFVFDGGSARLVVRYTWDGSQPNSTSSNLADWQVRSSGGAPKFSLGGSFPYEGESTTIIRLLLCLETDKTVKLDDRSWSTRGRMLVEDIGPIVEDTTVDRLLKVENSVSSPEPPAPEKRNYTKRYWATAGRAFYTRGGYRTSNTDLVYQGDQPGMGGMRSAILFPSMTGDLSGAEITSMTMRIDFTHWYYSAGGDAQIQLHGLSSLPTSMPSMEHGWTEKKIPKPGQRVVKIPSRYWSRFKSGNVRGIGIGDTSPSRSEYGHGRWARYYIEVKYRK
;
A
#
# COMPACT_ATOMS: atom_id res chain seq x y z
N MET A 1 34.81 44.25 -59.46
CA MET A 1 33.48 43.72 -59.09
C MET A 1 32.80 44.73 -58.18
N SER A 2 31.57 45.13 -58.50
CA SER A 2 30.89 46.33 -58.00
C SER A 2 30.28 46.17 -56.60
N GLN A 3 30.12 47.28 -55.87
CA GLN A 3 29.40 47.39 -54.60
C GLN A 3 28.04 46.68 -54.60
N LEU A 4 27.38 46.60 -55.76
CA LEU A 4 26.12 45.89 -55.96
C LEU A 4 26.21 44.39 -55.69
N ALA A 5 27.31 43.74 -56.09
CA ALA A 5 27.54 42.31 -55.82
C ALA A 5 27.91 42.02 -54.35
N ARG A 6 28.29 43.05 -53.59
CA ARG A 6 28.46 42.97 -52.14
C ARG A 6 27.11 43.11 -51.45
N LEU A 7 26.33 44.13 -51.81
CA LEU A 7 24.98 44.38 -51.28
C LEU A 7 24.00 43.24 -51.54
N ILE A 8 24.03 42.61 -52.73
CA ILE A 8 23.17 41.46 -53.02
C ILE A 8 23.52 40.28 -52.10
N ARG A 9 24.82 40.01 -51.89
CA ARG A 9 25.26 38.99 -50.94
C ARG A 9 24.87 39.31 -49.51
N GLU A 10 25.00 40.58 -49.10
CA GLU A 10 24.61 41.05 -47.78
C GLU A 10 23.10 40.91 -47.56
N ILE A 11 22.28 41.24 -48.56
CA ILE A 11 20.83 41.08 -48.53
C ILE A 11 20.43 39.60 -48.48
N ASP A 12 21.08 38.74 -49.25
CA ASP A 12 20.80 37.30 -49.23
C ASP A 12 21.23 36.68 -47.89
N GLN A 13 22.35 37.14 -47.31
CA GLN A 13 22.77 36.77 -45.95
C GLN A 13 21.77 37.25 -44.89
N LEU A 14 21.28 38.48 -45.00
CA LEU A 14 20.28 39.04 -44.08
C LEU A 14 18.93 38.33 -44.23
N LYS A 15 18.51 37.96 -45.44
CA LYS A 15 17.30 37.16 -45.66
C LYS A 15 17.44 35.75 -45.10
N ALA A 16 18.61 35.11 -45.25
CA ALA A 16 18.89 33.81 -44.66
C ALA A 16 18.95 33.88 -43.12
N GLN A 17 19.54 34.93 -42.56
CA GLN A 17 19.56 35.19 -41.11
C GLN A 17 18.16 35.48 -40.57
N LEU A 18 17.34 36.23 -41.30
CA LEU A 18 15.96 36.52 -40.92
C LEU A 18 15.08 35.26 -40.99
N ALA A 19 15.25 34.44 -42.03
CA ALA A 19 14.57 33.14 -42.15
C ALA A 19 14.99 32.18 -41.02
N ALA A 20 16.28 32.16 -40.66
CA ALA A 20 16.77 31.40 -39.51
C ALA A 20 16.25 31.95 -38.17
N ALA A 21 16.21 33.28 -37.98
CA ALA A 21 15.71 33.91 -36.75
C ALA A 21 14.19 33.73 -36.57
N THR A 22 13.43 33.58 -37.65
CA THR A 22 11.98 33.29 -37.61
C THR A 22 11.66 31.80 -37.49
N SER A 23 12.58 30.90 -37.86
CA SER A 23 12.41 29.44 -37.71
C SER A 23 13.01 28.85 -36.42
N THR A 24 13.69 29.67 -35.60
CA THR A 24 14.28 29.23 -34.33
C THR A 24 13.33 29.54 -33.18
N PRO A 25 13.12 28.64 -32.19
CA PRO A 25 12.27 28.92 -31.04
C PRO A 25 12.74 30.18 -30.30
N GLN A 26 11.89 31.21 -30.21
CA GLN A 26 12.24 32.54 -29.67
C GLN A 26 12.63 32.55 -28.18
N LEU A 27 12.52 31.42 -27.47
CA LEU A 27 12.75 31.29 -26.03
C LEU A 27 13.98 30.45 -25.68
N ALA A 28 14.78 30.00 -26.66
CA ALA A 28 15.87 29.04 -26.41
C ALA A 28 16.92 29.53 -25.38
N HIS A 29 17.03 30.85 -25.17
CA HIS A 29 17.96 31.47 -24.20
C HIS A 29 17.35 32.66 -23.43
N SER A 30 16.05 32.65 -23.12
CA SER A 30 15.37 33.73 -22.39
C SER A 30 15.10 33.35 -20.93
N ALA A 31 15.40 34.25 -19.99
CA ALA A 31 15.01 34.16 -18.58
C ALA A 31 13.91 35.18 -18.26
N ILE A 32 13.00 34.85 -17.34
CA ILE A 32 11.93 35.74 -16.87
C ILE A 32 12.41 36.38 -15.56
N GLU A 33 12.89 37.62 -15.61
CA GLU A 33 13.38 38.35 -14.43
C GLU A 33 12.30 39.33 -13.93
N GLY A 34 11.52 38.92 -12.91
CA GLY A 34 10.52 39.79 -12.27
C GLY A 34 9.29 40.16 -13.13
N GLY A 35 8.94 39.31 -14.10
CA GLY A 35 7.80 39.53 -15.00
C GLY A 35 6.95 38.28 -15.22
N SER A 36 6.04 38.32 -16.19
CA SER A 36 5.21 37.17 -16.58
C SER A 36 5.07 37.04 -18.10
N ILE A 37 4.84 35.82 -18.56
CA ILE A 37 4.49 35.50 -19.95
C ILE A 37 2.97 35.31 -20.01
N ASP A 38 2.31 36.11 -20.84
CA ASP A 38 0.86 36.09 -21.04
C ASP A 38 0.48 35.45 -22.38
N SER A 39 -0.45 34.51 -22.34
CA SER A 39 -1.05 33.89 -23.52
C SER A 39 -2.48 34.40 -23.70
N TYR A 40 -2.77 34.94 -24.88
CA TYR A 40 -4.08 35.49 -25.24
C TYR A 40 -4.78 34.61 -26.27
N ASP A 41 -6.10 34.59 -26.28
CA ASP A 41 -6.88 33.97 -27.36
C ASP A 41 -6.92 34.83 -28.63
N HIS A 42 -7.54 34.32 -29.69
CA HIS A 42 -7.68 35.01 -30.97
C HIS A 42 -8.51 36.32 -30.89
N ALA A 43 -9.29 36.51 -29.84
CA ALA A 43 -10.05 37.73 -29.57
C ALA A 43 -9.27 38.73 -28.69
N GLY A 44 -8.04 38.39 -28.28
CA GLY A 44 -7.17 39.24 -27.47
C GLY A 44 -7.43 39.15 -25.97
N ASN A 45 -8.17 38.15 -25.48
CA ASN A 45 -8.42 37.96 -24.04
C ASN A 45 -7.34 37.08 -23.41
N LEU A 46 -6.88 37.43 -22.21
CA LEU A 46 -5.86 36.67 -21.48
C LEU A 46 -6.40 35.30 -21.05
N ARG A 47 -5.69 34.23 -21.40
CA ARG A 47 -6.05 32.84 -21.09
C ARG A 47 -5.12 32.18 -20.08
N LEU A 48 -3.83 32.49 -20.12
CA LEU A 48 -2.81 31.87 -19.29
C LEU A 48 -1.72 32.89 -18.95
N ARG A 49 -1.25 32.90 -17.70
CA ARG A 49 -0.10 33.68 -17.24
C ARG A 49 0.93 32.77 -16.58
N ILE A 50 2.20 32.91 -16.92
CA ILE A 50 3.32 32.13 -16.38
C ILE A 50 4.35 33.10 -15.80
N GLY A 51 4.58 33.08 -14.48
CA GLY A 51 5.55 33.94 -13.80
C GLY A 51 4.93 34.74 -12.66
N ASP A 52 5.34 36.00 -12.49
CA ASP A 52 4.88 36.88 -11.42
C ASP A 52 3.36 37.18 -11.52
N GLN A 53 2.66 37.07 -10.39
CA GLN A 53 1.23 37.34 -10.27
C GLN A 53 0.90 38.77 -9.82
N GLY A 54 1.91 39.58 -9.47
CA GLY A 54 1.77 40.95 -8.98
C GLY A 54 1.70 41.09 -7.46
N ASP A 55 1.71 39.98 -6.72
CA ASP A 55 1.75 39.91 -5.25
C ASP A 55 3.09 39.34 -4.73
N GLY A 56 4.07 39.15 -5.63
CA GLY A 56 5.37 38.56 -5.33
C GLY A 56 5.39 37.03 -5.41
N THR A 57 4.26 36.37 -5.68
CA THR A 57 4.22 34.92 -5.93
C THR A 57 4.46 34.62 -7.41
N GLN A 58 5.07 33.46 -7.69
CA GLN A 58 5.28 32.97 -9.06
C GLN A 58 4.55 31.66 -9.29
N THR A 59 3.71 31.58 -10.33
CA THR A 59 2.98 30.36 -10.70
C THR A 59 2.55 30.37 -12.17
N ILE A 60 1.95 29.25 -12.61
CA ILE A 60 1.23 29.12 -13.88
C ILE A 60 -0.27 29.22 -13.57
N ARG A 61 -0.92 30.30 -14.01
CA ARG A 61 -2.34 30.59 -13.71
C ARG A 61 -3.18 30.62 -14.99
N VAL A 62 -4.22 29.79 -15.04
CA VAL A 62 -5.27 29.85 -16.07
C VAL A 62 -6.25 30.95 -15.69
N VAL A 63 -6.44 31.94 -16.57
CA VAL A 63 -7.22 33.16 -16.28
C VAL A 63 -8.66 33.06 -16.77
N ASP A 64 -8.89 32.41 -17.92
CA ASP A 64 -10.24 32.23 -18.47
C ASP A 64 -10.33 31.01 -19.41
N GLY A 65 -11.48 30.32 -19.43
CA GLY A 65 -11.73 29.12 -20.25
C GLY A 65 -13.21 28.91 -20.63
N PRO A 66 -13.56 27.87 -21.41
CA PRO A 66 -14.95 27.51 -21.67
C PRO A 66 -15.66 27.01 -20.40
N VAL A 67 -17.00 27.12 -20.35
CA VAL A 67 -17.79 26.52 -19.26
C VAL A 67 -17.77 24.99 -19.43
N PRO A 68 -17.38 24.21 -18.41
CA PRO A 68 -17.31 22.76 -18.53
C PRO A 68 -18.70 22.11 -18.63
N PRO A 69 -18.86 20.94 -19.29
CA PRO A 69 -20.11 20.18 -19.32
C PRO A 69 -20.46 19.55 -17.96
N ALA A 70 -21.72 19.18 -17.76
CA ALA A 70 -22.19 18.60 -16.50
C ALA A 70 -21.60 17.18 -16.26
N PRO A 71 -21.24 16.83 -15.01
CA PRO A 71 -20.78 15.49 -14.66
C PRO A 71 -21.94 14.48 -14.65
N SER A 72 -21.62 13.18 -14.67
CA SER A 72 -22.57 12.10 -14.41
C SER A 72 -23.19 12.22 -13.01
N ALA A 73 -24.33 11.56 -12.78
CA ALA A 73 -24.98 11.54 -11.47
C ALA A 73 -24.12 10.77 -10.45
N PRO A 74 -24.06 11.21 -9.18
CA PRO A 74 -23.30 10.52 -8.15
C PRO A 74 -23.95 9.19 -7.74
N VAL A 75 -23.15 8.24 -7.28
CA VAL A 75 -23.66 7.12 -6.47
C VAL A 75 -23.53 7.50 -5.00
N VAL A 76 -24.64 7.46 -4.26
CA VAL A 76 -24.67 7.84 -2.84
C VAL A 76 -25.00 6.64 -1.98
N ALA A 77 -24.14 6.35 -1.00
CA ALA A 77 -24.36 5.35 0.03
C ALA A 77 -24.51 6.03 1.38
N VAL A 78 -25.47 5.56 2.18
CA VAL A 78 -25.79 6.13 3.50
C VAL A 78 -25.40 5.15 4.60
N ASP A 79 -24.61 5.62 5.56
CA ASP A 79 -24.26 4.88 6.78
C ASP A 79 -24.39 5.80 8.00
N GLY A 80 -25.49 5.66 8.73
CA GLY A 80 -25.85 6.60 9.79
C GLY A 80 -25.98 8.04 9.27
N PRO A 81 -25.33 9.06 9.89
CA PRO A 81 -25.28 10.44 9.38
C PRO A 81 -24.40 10.62 8.13
N VAL A 82 -23.67 9.60 7.71
CA VAL A 82 -22.58 9.75 6.74
C VAL A 82 -23.07 9.38 5.34
N LEU A 83 -22.90 10.30 4.40
CA LEU A 83 -23.14 10.13 2.97
C LEU A 83 -21.80 9.93 2.26
N THR A 84 -21.57 8.73 1.74
CA THR A 84 -20.46 8.47 0.81
C THR A 84 -20.95 8.76 -0.61
N ILE A 85 -20.37 9.77 -1.24
CA ILE A 85 -20.79 10.30 -2.55
C ILE A 85 -19.68 10.03 -3.55
N LYS A 86 -19.95 9.16 -4.51
CA LYS A 86 -19.00 8.74 -5.52
C LYS A 86 -19.32 9.33 -6.87
N TRP A 87 -18.31 9.92 -7.51
CA TRP A 87 -18.33 10.25 -8.93
C TRP A 87 -17.47 9.24 -9.69
N ASP A 88 -17.96 8.78 -10.84
CA ASP A 88 -17.36 7.72 -11.66
C ASP A 88 -16.27 8.21 -12.62
N GLY A 89 -15.94 9.50 -12.59
CA GLY A 89 -14.94 10.09 -13.48
C GLY A 89 -15.43 10.42 -14.88
N HIS A 90 -16.74 10.34 -15.14
CA HIS A 90 -17.32 10.59 -16.46
C HIS A 90 -18.26 11.80 -16.45
N LEU A 91 -18.41 12.43 -17.62
CA LEU A 91 -19.42 13.47 -17.84
C LEU A 91 -20.79 12.82 -18.09
N ALA A 92 -21.87 13.60 -17.96
CA ALA A 92 -23.23 13.08 -18.21
C ALA A 92 -23.42 12.55 -19.64
N ASP A 93 -22.72 13.14 -20.62
CA ASP A 93 -22.55 12.56 -21.95
C ASP A 93 -21.22 11.80 -22.00
N PRO A 94 -21.25 10.45 -22.08
CA PRO A 94 -20.04 9.63 -22.05
C PRO A 94 -19.17 9.78 -23.31
N ASN A 95 -19.66 10.45 -24.36
CA ASN A 95 -18.87 10.69 -25.59
C ASN A 95 -18.02 11.97 -25.53
N LEU A 96 -18.21 12.80 -24.51
CA LEU A 96 -17.42 14.01 -24.32
C LEU A 96 -16.20 13.72 -23.43
N PRO A 97 -14.98 14.08 -23.84
CA PRO A 97 -13.82 13.95 -22.98
C PRO A 97 -13.89 14.94 -21.82
N LEU A 98 -13.34 14.55 -20.67
CA LEU A 98 -13.14 15.47 -19.55
C LEU A 98 -12.31 16.69 -19.99
N PRO A 99 -12.65 17.92 -19.54
CA PRO A 99 -11.86 19.10 -19.85
C PRO A 99 -10.41 18.92 -19.38
N ALA A 100 -9.45 19.24 -20.24
CA ALA A 100 -8.02 19.10 -19.92
C ALA A 100 -7.62 19.96 -18.70
N ASP A 101 -8.27 21.12 -18.56
CA ASP A 101 -8.14 22.07 -17.47
C ASP A 101 -9.08 21.78 -16.29
N PHE A 102 -9.60 20.55 -16.14
CA PHE A 102 -10.34 20.15 -14.95
C PHE A 102 -9.58 20.49 -13.67
N ALA A 103 -10.27 21.13 -12.72
CA ALA A 103 -9.77 21.40 -11.38
C ALA A 103 -10.36 20.42 -10.35
N ARG A 104 -11.69 20.33 -10.26
CA ARG A 104 -12.40 19.45 -9.30
C ARG A 104 -13.89 19.30 -9.61
N ILE A 105 -14.54 18.33 -9.00
CA ILE A 105 -15.99 18.24 -8.87
C ILE A 105 -16.42 18.87 -7.55
N HIS A 106 -17.46 19.69 -7.57
CA HIS A 106 -18.18 20.18 -6.40
C HIS A 106 -19.34 19.26 -6.10
N VAL A 107 -19.50 18.90 -4.82
CA VAL A 107 -20.62 18.10 -4.33
C VAL A 107 -21.59 19.02 -3.60
N HIS A 108 -22.80 19.09 -4.12
CA HIS A 108 -23.88 19.92 -3.59
C HIS A 108 -24.88 19.04 -2.84
N LEU A 109 -25.33 19.49 -1.66
CA LEU A 109 -26.36 18.82 -0.87
C LEU A 109 -27.46 19.78 -0.42
N ALA A 110 -28.71 19.31 -0.47
CA ALA A 110 -29.87 19.98 0.11
C ALA A 110 -30.91 18.98 0.63
N GLN A 111 -31.80 19.40 1.53
CA GLN A 111 -32.93 18.59 2.00
C GLN A 111 -34.16 18.69 1.07
N THR A 112 -34.00 19.29 -0.10
CA THR A 112 -35.04 19.46 -1.12
C THR A 112 -34.54 18.96 -2.47
N PRO A 113 -35.41 18.41 -3.33
CA PRO A 113 -35.04 18.00 -4.68
C PRO A 113 -34.64 19.17 -5.60
N ASP A 114 -35.01 20.41 -5.27
CA ASP A 114 -34.51 21.61 -5.96
C ASP A 114 -33.10 21.96 -5.45
N MET A 115 -32.11 21.72 -6.31
CA MET A 115 -30.68 21.88 -6.01
C MET A 115 -30.10 23.22 -6.52
N SER A 116 -30.93 24.12 -7.06
CA SER A 116 -30.48 25.35 -7.72
C SER A 116 -29.66 26.29 -6.82
N SER A 117 -29.89 26.28 -5.51
CA SER A 117 -29.16 27.05 -4.50
C SER A 117 -28.38 26.18 -3.50
N ALA A 118 -28.21 24.88 -3.78
CA ALA A 118 -27.57 23.95 -2.85
C ALA A 118 -26.10 24.36 -2.62
N PRO A 119 -25.63 24.50 -1.38
CA PRO A 119 -24.24 24.83 -1.10
C PRO A 119 -23.31 23.66 -1.43
N VAL A 120 -22.07 23.98 -1.78
CA VAL A 120 -21.01 22.98 -1.90
C VAL A 120 -20.65 22.49 -0.51
N ARG A 121 -20.71 21.18 -0.27
CA ARG A 121 -20.34 20.54 1.01
C ARG A 121 -19.07 19.73 0.95
N ALA A 122 -18.68 19.28 -0.24
CA ALA A 122 -17.44 18.57 -0.47
C ALA A 122 -16.96 18.81 -1.90
N SER A 123 -15.74 18.38 -2.20
CA SER A 123 -15.24 18.33 -3.56
C SER A 123 -14.47 17.04 -3.82
N ILE A 124 -14.37 16.66 -5.09
CA ILE A 124 -13.62 15.50 -5.57
C ILE A 124 -12.59 16.00 -6.59
N GLU A 125 -11.30 15.93 -6.25
CA GLU A 125 -10.23 16.49 -7.09
C GLU A 125 -9.62 15.46 -8.07
N ALA A 126 -10.01 14.19 -7.95
CA ALA A 126 -9.52 13.12 -8.81
C ALA A 126 -10.21 13.12 -10.19
N LYS A 127 -9.44 13.37 -11.26
CA LYS A 127 -9.92 13.36 -12.65
C LYS A 127 -10.52 12.01 -13.08
N ALA A 128 -10.04 10.90 -12.53
CA ALA A 128 -10.52 9.55 -12.87
C ALA A 128 -11.79 9.13 -12.11
N GLY A 129 -12.39 10.03 -11.32
CA GLY A 129 -13.46 9.70 -10.38
C GLY A 129 -12.93 9.24 -9.03
N ALA A 130 -13.63 9.61 -7.97
CA ALA A 130 -13.35 9.17 -6.60
C ALA A 130 -14.60 9.36 -5.75
N SER A 131 -14.57 8.79 -4.56
CA SER A 131 -15.58 9.02 -3.54
C SER A 131 -15.13 10.13 -2.61
N THR A 132 -16.06 11.00 -2.22
CA THR A 132 -15.89 11.88 -1.06
C THR A 132 -16.97 11.53 -0.06
N VAL A 133 -16.66 11.73 1.22
CA VAL A 133 -17.56 11.39 2.31
C VAL A 133 -17.92 12.69 3.00
N THR A 134 -19.21 12.90 3.23
CA THR A 134 -19.72 14.07 3.94
C THR A 134 -20.79 13.61 4.92
N ALA A 135 -20.81 14.18 6.12
CA ALA A 135 -21.83 13.89 7.10
C ALA A 135 -22.92 14.95 7.04
N VAL A 136 -24.16 14.55 7.34
CA VAL A 136 -25.28 15.45 7.53
C VAL A 136 -25.74 15.41 8.97
N GLU A 137 -26.01 16.60 9.52
CA GLU A 137 -26.22 16.80 10.95
C GLU A 137 -27.65 16.49 11.41
N THR A 138 -28.57 16.23 10.47
CA THR A 138 -29.98 15.98 10.77
C THR A 138 -30.49 14.75 10.01
N ALA A 139 -31.22 13.90 10.72
CA ALA A 139 -31.94 12.77 10.13
C ALA A 139 -33.03 13.28 9.17
N GLY A 140 -33.20 12.61 8.03
CA GLY A 140 -34.15 13.00 6.98
C GLY A 140 -33.65 12.66 5.58
N THR A 141 -34.45 13.01 4.56
CA THR A 141 -34.09 12.82 3.15
C THR A 141 -33.21 13.95 2.65
N TRP A 142 -32.09 13.60 2.03
CA TRP A 142 -31.12 14.50 1.43
C TRP A 142 -30.98 14.21 -0.06
N TRP A 143 -30.71 15.25 -0.85
CA TRP A 143 -30.48 15.18 -2.29
C TRP A 143 -29.05 15.62 -2.60
N VAL A 144 -28.38 14.88 -3.46
CA VAL A 144 -26.97 15.09 -3.82
C VAL A 144 -26.82 15.29 -5.33
N ALA A 145 -26.10 16.34 -5.73
CA ALA A 145 -25.76 16.62 -7.14
C ALA A 145 -24.32 17.09 -7.28
N LEU A 146 -23.75 16.97 -8.48
CA LEU A 146 -22.34 17.25 -8.76
C LEU A 146 -22.18 18.35 -9.81
N ALA A 147 -21.12 19.17 -9.75
CA ALA A 147 -20.73 20.10 -10.80
C ALA A 147 -19.21 20.10 -11.05
N VAL A 148 -18.75 20.19 -12.29
CA VAL A 148 -17.32 20.31 -12.64
C VAL A 148 -16.88 21.77 -12.50
N GLU A 149 -15.73 22.02 -11.89
CA GLU A 149 -15.01 23.29 -11.91
C GLU A 149 -13.72 23.15 -12.74
N ALA A 150 -13.51 24.08 -13.67
CA ALA A 150 -12.28 24.20 -14.44
C ALA A 150 -11.23 25.05 -13.69
N GLN A 151 -9.95 24.97 -14.06
CA GLN A 151 -8.85 25.75 -13.47
C GLN A 151 -9.04 27.28 -13.60
N SER A 152 -9.89 27.72 -14.54
CA SER A 152 -10.32 29.12 -14.68
C SER A 152 -11.35 29.57 -13.62
N GLY A 153 -11.89 28.66 -12.81
CA GLY A 153 -12.92 28.92 -11.80
C GLY A 153 -14.37 28.86 -12.32
N LYS A 154 -14.58 28.57 -13.61
CA LYS A 154 -15.94 28.38 -14.17
C LYS A 154 -16.51 27.01 -13.81
N ARG A 155 -17.80 26.97 -13.49
CA ARG A 155 -18.53 25.75 -13.09
C ARG A 155 -19.58 25.32 -14.10
N SER A 156 -19.76 24.01 -14.24
CA SER A 156 -20.78 23.39 -15.08
C SER A 156 -22.19 23.53 -14.46
N PRO A 157 -23.26 23.23 -15.22
CA PRO A 157 -24.54 22.85 -14.65
C PRO A 157 -24.42 21.63 -13.73
N LEU A 158 -25.37 21.47 -12.79
CA LEU A 158 -25.43 20.33 -11.87
C LEU A 158 -25.84 19.04 -12.61
N SER A 159 -25.34 17.90 -12.13
CA SER A 159 -25.81 16.57 -12.53
C SER A 159 -27.22 16.28 -12.01
N ALA A 160 -27.82 15.18 -12.49
CA ALA A 160 -29.12 14.74 -12.00
C ALA A 160 -29.05 14.45 -10.48
N PRO A 161 -29.93 15.04 -9.64
CA PRO A 161 -29.92 14.83 -8.19
C PRO A 161 -30.25 13.39 -7.81
N VAL A 162 -29.57 12.87 -6.79
CA VAL A 162 -29.78 11.51 -6.23
C VAL A 162 -30.24 11.61 -4.79
N GLU A 163 -31.32 10.90 -4.46
CA GLU A 163 -31.94 10.88 -3.13
C GLU A 163 -31.19 9.92 -2.18
N ALA A 164 -31.02 10.35 -0.93
CA ALA A 164 -30.38 9.61 0.15
C ALA A 164 -31.13 9.82 1.48
N VAL A 165 -31.67 8.75 2.06
CA VAL A 165 -32.44 8.81 3.33
C VAL A 165 -31.53 8.47 4.50
N VAL A 166 -31.36 9.42 5.42
CA VAL A 166 -30.40 9.35 6.53
C VAL A 166 -31.13 9.18 7.87
N SER A 167 -30.75 8.15 8.64
CA SER A 167 -31.27 7.87 9.99
C SER A 167 -30.13 7.82 11.02
N LEU A 168 -30.32 8.45 12.18
CA LEU A 168 -29.34 8.49 13.28
C LEU A 168 -29.63 7.38 14.31
N VAL A 169 -28.59 6.70 14.83
CA VAL A 169 -28.70 5.63 15.85
C VAL A 169 -28.85 6.24 17.25
N ASN A 170 -29.79 5.72 18.05
CA ASN A 170 -30.00 6.14 19.44
C ASN A 170 -28.94 5.52 20.37
N LEU A 171 -28.10 6.36 20.98
CA LEU A 171 -26.96 5.99 21.82
C LEU A 171 -27.31 5.66 23.28
N ASP A 172 -28.57 5.85 23.69
CA ASP A 172 -28.99 5.65 25.10
C ASP A 172 -28.91 4.16 25.55
N GLY A 173 -29.04 3.21 24.63
CA GLY A 173 -29.06 1.77 24.98
C GLY A 173 -27.69 1.09 25.14
N ALA A 174 -26.64 1.61 24.50
CA ALA A 174 -25.30 1.00 24.53
C ALA A 174 -24.46 1.44 25.74
N LEU A 175 -24.81 2.58 26.35
CA LEU A 175 -24.17 3.08 27.57
C LEU A 175 -24.58 2.28 28.82
N GLU A 176 -25.79 1.74 28.83
CA GLU A 176 -26.33 1.00 29.98
C GLU A 176 -25.72 -0.41 30.11
N ALA A 177 -25.44 -1.09 29.00
CA ALA A 177 -24.79 -2.41 29.01
C ALA A 177 -23.30 -2.36 29.44
N VAL A 178 -22.61 -1.25 29.18
CA VAL A 178 -21.22 -1.04 29.65
C VAL A 178 -21.22 -0.66 31.13
N ARG A 179 -22.19 0.14 31.59
CA ARG A 179 -22.41 0.47 33.00
C ARG A 179 -22.75 -0.75 33.87
N GLU A 180 -23.65 -1.64 33.42
CA GLU A 180 -24.01 -2.85 34.17
C GLU A 180 -22.84 -3.83 34.36
N SER A 181 -21.85 -3.83 33.45
CA SER A 181 -20.64 -4.66 33.58
C SER A 181 -19.58 -4.07 34.54
N ALA A 182 -19.59 -2.76 34.75
CA ALA A 182 -18.64 -2.03 35.58
C ALA A 182 -19.12 -1.84 37.03
N ASP A 183 -20.44 -1.74 37.27
CA ASP A 183 -21.00 -1.45 38.61
C ASP A 183 -21.55 -2.70 39.34
N GLY A 184 -21.50 -3.88 38.74
CA GLY A 184 -22.21 -5.08 39.22
C GLY A 184 -21.55 -5.91 40.33
N LYS A 185 -20.65 -5.38 41.17
CA LYS A 185 -20.08 -6.21 42.26
C LYS A 185 -20.08 -5.60 43.66
N ASN A 186 -19.56 -4.39 43.89
CA ASN A 186 -19.49 -3.78 45.23
C ASN A 186 -19.77 -2.26 45.15
N ARG A 187 -20.71 -1.74 45.94
CA ARG A 187 -21.05 -0.31 46.05
C ARG A 187 -20.23 0.36 47.15
N ASN A 188 -19.74 1.58 46.91
CA ASN A 188 -18.97 2.33 47.90
C ASN A 188 -19.83 3.45 48.53
N HIS A 189 -20.09 3.37 49.83
CA HIS A 189 -20.82 4.34 50.61
C HIS A 189 -19.83 5.29 51.31
N TYR A 190 -20.04 6.60 51.21
CA TYR A 190 -19.22 7.62 51.87
C TYR A 190 -20.14 8.50 52.71
N ASN A 191 -20.36 8.10 53.96
CA ASN A 191 -21.28 8.81 54.85
C ASN A 191 -20.82 8.61 56.31
N PRO A 192 -21.14 9.54 57.22
CA PRO A 192 -20.73 9.48 58.62
C PRO A 192 -21.60 8.56 59.49
N ILE A 193 -22.66 7.96 58.91
CA ILE A 193 -23.58 7.02 59.59
C ILE A 193 -23.53 5.70 58.83
N GLU A 194 -23.42 4.59 59.56
CA GLU A 194 -23.37 3.23 59.02
C GLU A 194 -24.58 2.95 58.11
N PRO A 195 -24.37 2.54 56.85
CA PRO A 195 -25.46 2.22 55.94
C PRO A 195 -26.26 1.01 56.43
N SER A 196 -27.55 1.18 56.68
CA SER A 196 -28.43 0.10 57.13
C SER A 196 -28.98 -0.72 55.94
N PRO A 197 -29.08 -2.06 56.06
CA PRO A 197 -29.70 -2.92 55.03
C PRO A 197 -31.18 -2.61 54.74
N THR A 198 -31.87 -1.90 55.63
CA THR A 198 -33.28 -1.50 55.43
C THR A 198 -33.43 -0.25 54.59
N ASP A 199 -32.44 0.64 54.61
CA ASP A 199 -32.48 1.92 53.91
C ASP A 199 -31.68 1.87 52.59
N HIS A 200 -30.78 0.88 52.46
CA HIS A 200 -29.95 0.65 51.29
C HIS A 200 -29.87 -0.86 50.95
N GLU A 201 -30.03 -1.24 49.68
CA GLU A 201 -29.79 -2.62 49.22
C GLU A 201 -28.28 -2.91 49.26
N LEU A 202 -27.82 -3.57 50.33
CA LEU A 202 -26.42 -3.95 50.53
C LEU A 202 -26.11 -5.34 49.96
N ALA A 203 -25.08 -5.44 49.11
CA ALA A 203 -24.58 -6.68 48.54
C ALA A 203 -23.27 -7.12 49.21
N GLN A 204 -23.05 -8.44 49.36
CA GLN A 204 -21.83 -8.97 49.95
C GLN A 204 -20.61 -8.49 49.16
N GLY A 205 -19.76 -7.70 49.80
CA GLY A 205 -18.58 -7.07 49.22
C GLY A 205 -18.66 -5.55 49.11
N ASP A 206 -19.83 -4.93 49.28
CA ASP A 206 -19.99 -3.47 49.32
C ASP A 206 -19.02 -2.84 50.31
N LEU A 207 -18.55 -1.62 50.04
CA LEU A 207 -17.60 -0.89 50.88
C LEU A 207 -18.28 0.34 51.49
N TRP A 208 -17.97 0.64 52.74
CA TRP A 208 -18.38 1.86 53.42
C TRP A 208 -17.16 2.56 53.98
N PHE A 209 -17.00 3.83 53.66
CA PHE A 209 -15.97 4.70 54.19
C PHE A 209 -16.65 5.65 55.17
N ASP A 210 -16.31 5.52 56.45
CA ASP A 210 -16.84 6.40 57.49
C ASP A 210 -16.20 7.79 57.34
N THR A 211 -17.02 8.76 56.93
CA THR A 211 -16.61 10.14 56.71
C THR A 211 -16.84 11.05 57.94
N SER A 212 -17.13 10.48 59.10
CA SER A 212 -17.23 11.25 60.36
C SER A 212 -15.86 11.85 60.74
N GLU A 213 -15.86 12.98 61.46
CA GLU A 213 -14.61 13.66 61.88
C GLU A 213 -13.70 12.74 62.73
N ASP A 214 -14.28 11.77 63.43
CA ASP A 214 -13.59 10.81 64.28
C ASP A 214 -13.13 9.55 63.50
N GLY A 215 -13.76 9.24 62.36
CA GLY A 215 -13.65 7.97 61.62
C GLY A 215 -12.60 7.89 60.51
N GLN A 216 -11.77 8.93 60.30
CA GLN A 216 -10.61 8.99 59.39
C GLN A 216 -10.74 8.23 58.03
N ASN A 217 -11.91 8.21 57.39
CA ASN A 217 -12.17 7.50 56.12
C ASN A 217 -11.74 6.03 56.15
N LEU A 218 -11.96 5.33 57.27
CA LEU A 218 -11.61 3.91 57.37
C LEU A 218 -12.57 3.06 56.51
N PRO A 219 -12.06 2.26 55.57
CA PRO A 219 -12.88 1.41 54.74
C PRO A 219 -13.38 0.20 55.53
N HIS A 220 -14.69 -0.04 55.47
CA HIS A 220 -15.42 -1.20 55.95
C HIS A 220 -16.00 -1.94 54.75
N ARG A 221 -16.17 -3.26 54.82
CA ARG A 221 -16.77 -4.10 53.78
C ARG A 221 -17.96 -4.87 54.34
N TRP A 222 -19.08 -4.85 53.65
CA TRP A 222 -20.25 -5.65 53.97
C TRP A 222 -19.95 -7.12 53.67
N ASP A 223 -20.07 -7.99 54.67
CA ASP A 223 -19.82 -9.42 54.50
C ASP A 223 -21.09 -10.23 54.18
N GLY A 224 -22.24 -9.57 54.10
CA GLY A 224 -23.56 -10.17 53.89
C GLY A 224 -24.47 -10.06 55.11
N GLU A 225 -23.91 -9.90 56.31
CA GLU A 225 -24.67 -9.74 57.57
C GLU A 225 -24.30 -8.46 58.34
N SER A 226 -23.05 -8.00 58.29
CA SER A 226 -22.57 -6.81 58.99
C SER A 226 -21.43 -6.09 58.26
N TRP A 227 -21.15 -4.83 58.62
CA TRP A 227 -20.01 -4.06 58.09
C TRP A 227 -18.72 -4.41 58.85
N VAL A 228 -17.68 -4.84 58.14
CA VAL A 228 -16.40 -5.29 58.74
C VAL A 228 -15.23 -4.43 58.26
N SER A 229 -14.41 -3.88 59.15
CA SER A 229 -13.24 -3.04 58.78
C SER A 229 -12.25 -3.78 57.86
N VAL A 230 -11.73 -3.08 56.84
CA VAL A 230 -10.84 -3.60 55.77
C VAL A 230 -9.41 -3.05 55.89
N GLY A 231 -9.11 -2.26 56.93
CA GLY A 231 -7.76 -1.77 57.21
C GLY A 231 -6.77 -2.91 57.51
N ASP A 232 -5.47 -2.69 57.22
CA ASP A 232 -4.37 -3.64 57.53
C ASP A 232 -4.56 -4.15 58.96
N GLN A 233 -4.71 -5.48 59.15
CA GLN A 233 -4.94 -6.07 60.47
C GLN A 233 -3.83 -5.69 61.47
N ARG A 234 -2.66 -5.26 61.02
CA ARG A 234 -1.62 -4.68 61.88
C ARG A 234 -1.92 -3.25 62.31
N VAL A 235 -2.55 -2.44 61.45
CA VAL A 235 -3.01 -1.10 61.82
C VAL A 235 -4.27 -1.19 62.67
N GLU A 236 -5.17 -2.14 62.42
CA GLU A 236 -6.33 -2.38 63.30
C GLU A 236 -5.90 -2.99 64.64
N ALA A 237 -4.91 -3.90 64.67
CA ALA A 237 -4.35 -4.42 65.92
C ALA A 237 -3.49 -3.39 66.66
N VAL A 238 -2.79 -2.50 65.96
CA VAL A 238 -2.07 -1.37 66.57
C VAL A 238 -3.04 -0.29 67.02
N ARG A 239 -4.14 -0.04 66.30
CA ARG A 239 -5.18 0.94 66.67
C ARG A 239 -6.06 0.41 67.78
N SER A 240 -6.47 -0.87 67.78
CA SER A 240 -7.10 -1.55 68.91
C SER A 240 -6.15 -1.72 70.09
N ALA A 241 -4.84 -1.92 69.88
CA ALA A 241 -3.86 -1.86 70.96
C ALA A 241 -3.67 -0.42 71.47
N MET A 242 -3.74 0.60 70.59
CA MET A 242 -3.70 2.01 70.96
C MET A 242 -4.98 2.47 71.64
N GLU A 243 -6.16 1.99 71.25
CA GLU A 243 -7.47 2.27 71.86
C GLU A 243 -7.67 1.46 73.13
N SER A 244 -7.14 0.24 73.21
CA SER A 244 -7.00 -0.49 74.48
C SER A 244 -6.02 0.23 75.40
N MET A 245 -4.88 0.72 74.91
CA MET A 245 -3.95 1.56 75.70
C MET A 245 -4.56 2.94 76.03
N ARG A 246 -5.46 3.50 75.21
CA ARG A 246 -6.12 4.81 75.41
C ARG A 246 -7.33 4.70 76.34
N GLY A 247 -8.07 3.60 76.28
CA GLY A 247 -9.11 3.22 77.23
C GLY A 247 -8.53 2.80 78.59
N GLU A 248 -7.33 2.22 78.63
CA GLU A 248 -6.53 2.08 79.86
C GLU A 248 -6.00 3.44 80.35
N LEU A 249 -5.83 4.44 79.48
CA LEU A 249 -5.38 5.81 79.84
C LEU A 249 -6.49 6.70 80.42
N GLU A 250 -7.76 6.41 80.13
CA GLU A 250 -8.92 7.07 80.74
C GLU A 250 -9.29 6.46 82.11
N GLN A 251 -8.54 5.47 82.59
CA GLN A 251 -8.65 4.99 83.96
C GLN A 251 -7.63 5.66 84.89
N VAL A 252 -8.08 5.90 86.12
CA VAL A 252 -7.27 6.44 87.22
C VAL A 252 -6.00 5.59 87.40
N ILE A 253 -4.85 6.14 87.03
CA ILE A 253 -3.55 5.51 87.29
C ILE A 253 -3.17 5.83 88.74
N VAL A 254 -3.05 4.79 89.57
CA VAL A 254 -2.56 4.90 90.95
C VAL A 254 -1.08 4.53 90.96
N ASP A 255 -0.22 5.45 91.38
CA ASP A 255 1.21 5.16 91.52
C ASP A 255 1.51 4.33 92.78
N SER A 256 2.74 3.82 92.91
CA SER A 256 3.16 2.97 94.02
C SER A 256 3.17 3.66 95.39
N SER A 257 2.89 4.96 95.46
CA SER A 257 2.72 5.74 96.69
C SER A 257 1.25 6.04 97.05
N GLY A 258 0.32 5.70 96.16
CA GLY A 258 -1.13 5.83 96.37
C GLY A 258 -1.78 7.06 95.73
N SER A 259 -1.03 7.89 95.00
CA SER A 259 -1.52 9.10 94.34
C SER A 259 -2.19 8.79 93.00
N LYS A 260 -3.26 9.52 92.68
CA LYS A 260 -4.13 9.31 91.52
C LYS A 260 -3.96 10.40 90.46
N VAL A 261 -3.97 10.02 89.18
CA VAL A 261 -4.02 10.97 88.05
C VAL A 261 -5.30 10.75 87.24
N PHE A 262 -6.06 11.83 87.04
CA PHE A 262 -7.34 11.89 86.35
C PHE A 262 -7.20 12.56 84.97
N TYR A 263 -7.72 11.93 83.92
CA TYR A 263 -7.75 12.47 82.55
C TYR A 263 -9.20 12.48 82.06
N GLN A 264 -9.92 13.57 82.28
CA GLN A 264 -11.36 13.65 81.98
C GLN A 264 -11.82 15.09 81.77
N PRO A 265 -12.90 15.34 80.99
CA PRO A 265 -13.33 16.69 80.64
C PRO A 265 -14.13 17.39 81.75
N THR A 266 -14.54 16.65 82.78
CA THR A 266 -15.24 17.18 83.95
C THR A 266 -14.36 17.08 85.20
N ARG A 267 -14.35 18.13 86.01
CA ARG A 267 -13.51 18.20 87.21
C ARG A 267 -13.82 17.05 88.20
N PRO A 268 -12.81 16.31 88.70
CA PRO A 268 -13.00 15.27 89.71
C PRO A 268 -13.59 15.81 91.00
N SER A 269 -14.46 15.02 91.64
CA SER A 269 -15.10 15.39 92.90
C SER A 269 -14.10 15.42 94.06
N ALA A 270 -14.32 16.29 95.04
CA ALA A 270 -13.42 16.41 96.19
C ALA A 270 -13.37 15.14 97.08
N ALA A 271 -14.38 14.26 96.99
CA ALA A 271 -14.45 13.03 97.77
C ALA A 271 -13.50 11.93 97.27
N ASP A 272 -13.04 12.05 96.03
CA ASP A 272 -12.25 11.03 95.35
C ASP A 272 -10.74 11.38 95.28
N ALA A 273 -10.37 12.59 95.73
CA ALA A 273 -9.05 13.21 95.60
C ALA A 273 -8.23 13.22 96.90
N SER A 274 -6.92 13.02 96.79
CA SER A 274 -5.92 13.15 97.85
C SER A 274 -4.86 14.20 97.48
N VAL A 275 -4.13 14.69 98.50
CA VAL A 275 -3.03 15.65 98.29
C VAL A 275 -2.03 15.04 97.31
N ASP A 276 -1.64 15.83 96.32
CA ASP A 276 -0.77 15.46 95.20
C ASP A 276 -1.41 14.68 94.04
N ASP A 277 -2.74 14.47 94.08
CA ASP A 277 -3.46 14.00 92.90
C ASP A 277 -3.45 15.08 91.78
N LEU A 278 -3.43 14.62 90.53
CA LEU A 278 -3.38 15.46 89.33
C LEU A 278 -4.60 15.23 88.44
N TRP A 279 -5.14 16.29 87.85
CA TRP A 279 -6.23 16.24 86.89
C TRP A 279 -5.90 17.06 85.65
N PHE A 280 -6.01 16.45 84.48
CA PHE A 280 -5.87 17.12 83.20
C PHE A 280 -7.26 17.35 82.60
N ASP A 281 -7.59 18.62 82.37
CA ASP A 281 -8.88 19.02 81.80
C ASP A 281 -8.88 18.80 80.28
N THR A 282 -9.53 17.73 79.85
CA THR A 282 -9.58 17.33 78.44
C THR A 282 -10.74 17.95 77.66
N SER A 283 -11.46 18.93 78.23
CA SER A 283 -12.53 19.65 77.53
C SER A 283 -11.99 20.57 76.43
N ALA A 284 -12.83 20.86 75.42
CA ALA A 284 -12.47 21.69 74.27
C ALA A 284 -12.03 23.12 74.66
N GLU A 285 -12.54 23.65 75.77
CA GLU A 285 -12.13 24.95 76.32
C GLU A 285 -10.87 24.85 77.21
N GLY A 286 -10.67 23.71 77.89
CA GLY A 286 -9.60 23.47 78.88
C GLY A 286 -8.23 23.09 78.31
N LYS A 287 -8.12 22.79 77.01
CA LYS A 287 -6.86 22.58 76.24
C LYS A 287 -5.80 21.69 76.93
N ASN A 288 -6.21 20.63 77.66
CA ASN A 288 -5.33 19.71 78.40
C ASN A 288 -4.48 20.37 79.49
N VAL A 289 -4.98 21.44 80.11
CA VAL A 289 -4.27 22.13 81.19
C VAL A 289 -4.25 21.25 82.46
N PRO A 290 -3.06 20.92 83.01
CA PRO A 290 -2.98 20.19 84.26
C PRO A 290 -3.38 21.05 85.45
N HIS A 291 -4.07 20.41 86.39
CA HIS A 291 -4.45 20.92 87.70
C HIS A 291 -3.98 19.94 88.77
N ARG A 292 -3.51 20.43 89.93
CA ARG A 292 -3.20 19.58 91.10
C ARG A 292 -4.19 19.81 92.23
N TRP A 293 -4.44 18.79 93.05
CA TRP A 293 -5.20 18.93 94.30
C TRP A 293 -4.27 19.42 95.42
N ASP A 294 -4.57 20.60 95.96
CA ASP A 294 -3.76 21.22 97.03
C ASP A 294 -4.16 20.79 98.45
N GLY A 295 -5.09 19.84 98.56
CA GLY A 295 -5.72 19.41 99.82
C GLY A 295 -7.12 19.97 100.04
N THR A 296 -7.52 21.02 99.31
CA THR A 296 -8.86 21.63 99.41
C THR A 296 -9.54 21.89 98.07
N ARG A 297 -8.80 22.12 96.98
CA ARG A 297 -9.35 22.37 95.65
C ARG A 297 -8.35 22.03 94.53
N TRP A 298 -8.86 21.92 93.30
CA TRP A 298 -8.06 21.75 92.08
C TRP A 298 -7.51 23.10 91.57
N VAL A 299 -6.21 23.19 91.30
CA VAL A 299 -5.51 24.43 90.90
C VAL A 299 -4.60 24.21 89.68
N SER A 300 -4.65 25.07 88.66
CA SER A 300 -3.85 24.95 87.42
C SER A 300 -2.34 25.09 87.65
N VAL A 301 -1.55 24.35 86.87
CA VAL A 301 -0.07 24.29 86.94
C VAL A 301 0.64 24.59 85.60
N ALA A 302 -0.05 25.18 84.61
CA ALA A 302 0.56 25.57 83.33
C ALA A 302 1.60 26.72 83.45
N ASP A 303 2.64 26.70 82.61
CA ASP A 303 3.86 27.53 82.70
C ASP A 303 3.63 29.02 82.36
N GLN A 304 4.01 29.90 83.28
CA GLN A 304 3.76 31.35 83.27
C GLN A 304 4.63 32.16 82.28
N ARG A 305 5.53 31.51 81.53
CA ARG A 305 6.50 32.18 80.64
C ARG A 305 5.92 32.64 79.29
N VAL A 306 4.85 32.01 78.82
CA VAL A 306 4.19 32.35 77.54
C VAL A 306 3.41 33.67 77.65
N GLU A 307 2.95 34.03 78.84
CA GLU A 307 2.18 35.26 79.12
C GLU A 307 3.06 36.52 79.27
N ALA A 308 4.31 36.34 79.69
CA ALA A 308 5.32 37.40 79.74
C ALA A 308 5.77 37.84 78.34
N VAL A 309 5.86 36.90 77.38
CA VAL A 309 6.20 37.20 75.97
C VAL A 309 5.06 37.96 75.27
N ARG A 310 3.81 37.62 75.58
CA ARG A 310 2.60 38.31 75.08
C ARG A 310 2.55 39.78 75.53
N THR A 311 2.86 40.04 76.80
CA THR A 311 2.88 41.39 77.38
C THR A 311 4.07 42.23 76.87
N ALA A 312 5.24 41.62 76.63
CA ALA A 312 6.41 42.31 76.09
C ALA A 312 6.23 42.75 74.62
N MET A 313 5.54 41.93 73.80
CA MET A 313 5.16 42.31 72.43
C MET A 313 4.11 43.43 72.38
N GLU A 314 3.21 43.51 73.37
CA GLU A 314 2.23 44.59 73.52
C GLU A 314 2.87 45.94 73.95
N SER A 315 3.98 45.92 74.70
CA SER A 315 4.73 47.13 75.06
C SER A 315 5.64 47.66 73.94
N MET A 316 6.32 46.79 73.17
CA MET A 316 7.08 47.22 71.98
C MET A 316 6.16 47.85 70.92
N ARG A 317 4.89 47.45 70.90
CA ARG A 317 3.84 48.06 70.07
C ARG A 317 3.45 49.46 70.54
N GLY A 318 3.39 49.69 71.86
CA GLY A 318 3.16 51.03 72.43
C GLY A 318 4.33 52.00 72.25
N ASP A 319 5.58 51.52 72.24
CA ASP A 319 6.78 52.36 72.07
C ASP A 319 7.03 52.77 70.59
N LEU A 320 6.68 51.91 69.62
CA LEU A 320 6.83 52.23 68.19
C LEU A 320 5.73 53.20 67.68
N GLU A 321 4.58 53.24 68.36
CA GLU A 321 3.50 54.19 68.09
C GLU A 321 3.85 55.64 68.50
N GLY A 322 5.04 55.88 69.09
CA GLY A 322 5.50 57.19 69.59
C GLY A 322 6.60 57.92 68.81
N GLN A 323 7.22 57.35 67.77
CA GLN A 323 8.33 58.02 67.07
C GLN A 323 8.40 57.71 65.56
N ILE A 324 7.73 58.54 64.73
CA ILE A 324 8.22 58.85 63.37
C ILE A 324 8.01 60.34 63.12
N GLU A 325 9.04 61.14 63.38
CA GLU A 325 9.19 62.48 62.80
C GLU A 325 9.30 62.37 61.28
N GLY A 326 8.43 63.06 60.55
CA GLY A 326 8.71 63.42 59.16
C GLY A 326 9.83 64.47 59.11
N ALA A 327 10.65 64.44 58.05
CA ALA A 327 11.95 65.09 57.85
C ALA A 327 12.10 66.63 58.09
N ALA A 328 11.10 67.33 58.65
CA ALA A 328 11.13 68.76 58.95
C ALA A 328 10.87 69.11 60.45
N GLY A 329 10.69 68.11 61.32
CA GLY A 329 10.44 68.33 62.76
C GLY A 329 9.10 69.01 63.04
N ASN A 330 8.04 68.54 62.38
CA ASN A 330 6.65 68.97 62.59
C ASN A 330 5.88 67.88 63.34
N ARG A 331 5.00 68.30 64.25
CA ARG A 331 4.26 67.43 65.18
C ARG A 331 2.88 67.07 64.65
N ILE A 332 2.52 65.78 64.71
CA ILE A 332 1.16 65.30 64.43
C ILE A 332 0.48 64.92 65.75
N THR A 333 -0.69 65.49 66.02
CA THR A 333 -1.44 65.31 67.27
C THR A 333 -2.80 64.69 66.98
N TRP A 334 -3.16 63.63 67.72
CA TRP A 334 -4.44 62.93 67.62
C TRP A 334 -5.18 63.08 68.95
N SER A 335 -6.37 63.68 68.96
CA SER A 335 -7.06 64.03 70.22
C SER A 335 -8.59 64.04 70.07
N PRO A 336 -9.40 63.67 71.08
CA PRO A 336 -10.85 63.77 70.99
C PRO A 336 -11.40 65.21 71.06
N ALA A 337 -10.57 66.16 71.50
CA ALA A 337 -10.91 67.58 71.52
C ALA A 337 -10.52 68.27 70.20
N THR A 338 -11.22 69.36 69.87
CA THR A 338 -10.72 70.33 68.89
C THR A 338 -9.41 70.93 69.38
N PRO A 339 -8.50 71.36 68.49
CA PRO A 339 -7.29 72.05 68.93
C PRO A 339 -7.66 73.30 69.76
N PRO A 340 -6.78 73.72 70.70
CA PRO A 340 -7.08 74.86 71.55
C PRO A 340 -7.30 76.12 70.69
N THR A 341 -8.40 76.82 70.95
CA THR A 341 -8.76 78.04 70.22
C THR A 341 -7.83 79.20 70.61
N GLY A 342 -7.11 79.77 69.65
CA GLY A 342 -6.16 80.87 69.85
C GLY A 342 -4.71 80.49 69.48
N ALA A 343 -3.76 81.37 69.78
CA ALA A 343 -2.31 81.20 69.55
C ALA A 343 -1.68 80.16 70.49
N ALA A 344 -2.24 78.96 70.49
CA ALA A 344 -1.79 77.83 71.29
C ALA A 344 -0.48 77.25 70.74
N PRO A 345 0.38 76.65 71.59
CA PRO A 345 1.72 76.22 71.19
C PRO A 345 1.71 75.18 70.07
N GLY A 346 2.32 75.55 68.94
CA GLY A 346 2.52 74.73 67.74
C GLY A 346 3.50 75.41 66.78
N LYS A 347 4.24 74.63 66.00
CA LYS A 347 5.14 75.11 64.94
C LYS A 347 4.40 75.12 63.59
N SER A 348 4.79 76.01 62.68
CA SER A 348 4.21 76.03 61.32
C SER A 348 4.43 74.67 60.64
N GLY A 349 3.34 74.03 60.22
CA GLY A 349 3.35 72.68 59.66
C GLY A 349 2.98 71.56 60.63
N ASP A 350 2.74 71.86 61.92
CA ASP A 350 2.13 70.90 62.86
C ASP A 350 0.68 70.60 62.43
N THR A 351 0.23 69.36 62.67
CA THR A 351 -1.10 68.88 62.25
C THR A 351 -1.86 68.32 63.44
N TRP A 352 -3.16 68.63 63.54
CA TRP A 352 -4.06 68.14 64.57
C TRP A 352 -5.25 67.40 63.94
N PHE A 353 -5.50 66.19 64.41
CA PHE A 353 -6.65 65.37 64.03
C PHE A 353 -7.56 65.19 65.24
N GLN A 354 -8.82 65.60 65.10
CA GLN A 354 -9.82 65.33 66.13
C GLN A 354 -10.39 63.92 65.95
N ILE A 355 -10.35 63.07 66.98
CA ILE A 355 -10.87 61.69 66.94
C ILE A 355 -12.04 61.51 67.90
N GLN A 356 -13.22 61.15 67.40
CA GLN A 356 -14.33 60.71 68.24
C GLN A 356 -14.74 59.28 67.88
N ALA A 357 -14.90 58.42 68.90
CA ALA A 357 -15.25 57.01 68.74
C ALA A 357 -14.39 56.28 67.68
N GLY A 358 -13.08 56.61 67.64
CA GLY A 358 -12.11 55.99 66.74
C GLY A 358 -12.11 56.50 65.29
N ARG A 359 -12.83 57.59 64.97
CA ARG A 359 -12.86 58.20 63.62
C ARG A 359 -12.38 59.64 63.65
N VAL A 360 -11.68 60.07 62.60
CA VAL A 360 -11.27 61.48 62.43
C VAL A 360 -12.49 62.32 62.06
N THR A 361 -12.84 63.29 62.90
CA THR A 361 -14.00 64.19 62.71
C THR A 361 -13.61 65.62 62.35
N GLY A 362 -12.32 65.95 62.35
CA GLY A 362 -11.81 67.25 61.89
C GLY A 362 -10.28 67.26 61.78
N GLN A 363 -9.73 68.15 60.94
CA GLN A 363 -8.30 68.34 60.74
C GLN A 363 -7.93 69.84 60.78
N TRP A 364 -6.82 70.15 61.42
CA TRP A 364 -6.21 71.48 61.45
C TRP A 364 -4.72 71.41 61.17
N ALA A 365 -4.17 72.46 60.56
CA ALA A 365 -2.74 72.66 60.46
C ALA A 365 -2.37 73.98 61.14
N HIS A 366 -1.27 74.00 61.88
CA HIS A 366 -0.77 75.21 62.50
C HIS A 366 0.01 76.03 61.46
N ASP A 367 -0.36 77.28 61.23
CA ASP A 367 0.28 78.16 60.23
C ASP A 367 1.53 78.88 60.77
N GLY A 368 1.78 78.76 62.09
CA GLY A 368 2.84 79.46 62.81
C GLY A 368 2.30 80.48 63.81
N SER A 369 1.01 80.80 63.77
CA SER A 369 0.33 81.71 64.71
C SER A 369 -0.99 81.16 65.23
N SER A 370 -1.67 80.27 64.50
CA SER A 370 -2.94 79.68 64.90
C SER A 370 -3.21 78.32 64.25
N TRP A 371 -4.14 77.56 64.84
CA TRP A 371 -4.68 76.34 64.25
C TRP A 371 -5.76 76.68 63.20
N VAL A 372 -5.44 76.44 61.93
CA VAL A 372 -6.36 76.70 60.81
C VAL A 372 -7.04 75.39 60.41
N ALA A 373 -8.38 75.40 60.40
CA ALA A 373 -9.15 74.24 59.94
C ALA A 373 -8.85 73.97 58.47
N ARG A 374 -8.49 72.74 58.15
CA ARG A 374 -8.29 72.32 56.77
C ARG A 374 -9.47 71.44 56.37
N PRO A 375 -10.26 71.85 55.37
CA PRO A 375 -11.28 70.97 54.81
C PRO A 375 -10.58 69.77 54.16
N ILE A 376 -11.13 68.58 54.37
CA ILE A 376 -10.71 67.38 53.65
C ILE A 376 -11.22 67.55 52.21
N SER A 377 -10.37 68.10 51.34
CA SER A 377 -10.71 68.36 49.93
C SER A 377 -10.13 67.27 49.02
N HIS A 378 -10.67 67.19 47.79
CA HIS A 378 -10.37 66.15 46.81
C HIS A 378 -8.94 66.22 46.22
N GLU A 379 -8.15 67.23 46.59
CA GLU A 379 -6.87 67.52 45.92
C GLU A 379 -5.67 66.74 46.48
N VAL A 380 -5.76 66.12 47.67
CA VAL A 380 -4.67 65.28 48.21
C VAL A 380 -5.20 64.12 49.06
N ILE A 381 -5.86 63.13 48.44
CA ILE A 381 -6.04 61.79 49.04
C ILE A 381 -5.68 60.74 48.00
N ALA A 382 -4.50 60.12 48.13
CA ALA A 382 -4.04 59.10 47.20
C ALA A 382 -4.78 57.76 47.36
N SER A 383 -5.30 57.45 48.55
CA SER A 383 -6.15 56.28 48.81
C SER A 383 -6.98 56.46 50.10
N LEU A 384 -8.21 55.93 50.12
CA LEU A 384 -9.09 55.93 51.30
C LEU A 384 -9.80 54.57 51.42
N ASP A 385 -9.61 53.87 52.55
CA ASP A 385 -10.27 52.59 52.85
C ASP A 385 -11.52 52.82 53.71
N LEU A 386 -12.68 52.34 53.25
CA LEU A 386 -14.00 52.65 53.82
C LEU A 386 -14.81 51.36 54.06
N GLY A 387 -14.68 50.78 55.25
CA GLY A 387 -15.40 49.56 55.60
C GLY A 387 -16.93 49.71 55.76
N LYS A 388 -17.44 50.88 56.19
CA LYS A 388 -18.89 51.19 56.39
C LYS A 388 -19.18 52.70 56.37
N ALA A 389 -19.19 53.32 55.18
CA ALA A 389 -19.50 54.75 55.06
C ALA A 389 -21.02 55.03 55.13
N THR A 390 -21.42 56.10 55.82
CA THR A 390 -22.80 56.63 55.83
C THR A 390 -22.74 58.05 55.31
N VAL A 391 -23.19 58.30 54.09
CA VAL A 391 -23.15 59.62 53.42
C VAL A 391 -24.52 59.94 52.82
N GLY A 392 -24.88 61.23 52.79
CA GLY A 392 -26.19 61.67 52.31
C GLY A 392 -26.34 61.60 50.78
N GLU A 393 -25.28 61.90 50.04
CA GLU A 393 -25.19 61.75 48.59
C GLU A 393 -23.73 61.46 48.21
N LEU A 394 -23.50 60.56 47.24
CA LEU A 394 -22.19 60.19 46.73
C LEU A 394 -22.19 60.35 45.20
N ASP A 395 -21.69 61.49 44.70
CA ASP A 395 -21.52 61.72 43.26
C ASP A 395 -20.21 61.09 42.78
N GLY A 396 -20.30 59.85 42.33
CA GLY A 396 -19.17 59.02 41.96
C GLY A 396 -19.08 58.85 40.45
N GLY A 397 -18.59 59.86 39.73
CA GLY A 397 -18.31 59.73 38.29
C GLY A 397 -17.31 58.59 37.93
N ARG A 398 -16.61 58.01 38.92
CA ARG A 398 -15.68 56.88 38.76
C ARG A 398 -15.71 55.91 39.95
N ILE A 399 -16.85 55.27 40.20
CA ILE A 399 -16.90 54.06 41.03
C ILE A 399 -16.47 52.87 40.16
N ARG A 400 -15.41 52.16 40.57
CA ARG A 400 -14.85 51.03 39.80
C ARG A 400 -15.77 49.81 39.95
N ALA A 401 -16.08 49.13 38.84
CA ALA A 401 -16.88 47.91 38.88
C ALA A 401 -16.22 46.85 39.78
N GLY A 402 -16.99 46.27 40.72
CA GLY A 402 -16.54 45.23 41.65
C GLY A 402 -16.43 45.64 43.13
N SER A 403 -16.47 46.93 43.47
CA SER A 403 -16.47 47.39 44.88
C SER A 403 -17.87 47.50 45.50
N VAL A 404 -18.92 47.17 44.75
CA VAL A 404 -20.29 46.95 45.24
C VAL A 404 -20.69 45.55 44.77
N THR A 405 -20.93 44.64 45.71
CA THR A 405 -21.39 43.28 45.40
C THR A 405 -22.88 43.31 45.04
N ALA A 406 -23.31 42.46 44.10
CA ALA A 406 -24.62 42.54 43.44
C ALA A 406 -25.82 42.42 44.40
N ASP A 407 -25.63 41.79 45.56
CA ASP A 407 -26.60 41.72 46.67
C ASP A 407 -26.93 43.10 47.27
N ARG A 408 -26.14 44.14 46.99
CA ARG A 408 -26.36 45.53 47.44
C ARG A 408 -26.47 46.53 46.30
N LEU A 409 -26.48 46.08 45.05
CA LEU A 409 -26.70 46.90 43.87
C LEU A 409 -28.15 46.71 43.39
N LEU A 410 -29.03 47.68 43.69
CA LEU A 410 -30.38 47.70 43.14
C LEU A 410 -30.31 48.11 41.66
N VAL A 411 -30.43 47.16 40.73
CA VAL A 411 -30.47 47.44 39.28
C VAL A 411 -31.82 47.01 38.73
N GLY A 412 -32.72 47.98 38.60
CA GLY A 412 -34.08 47.86 38.07
C GLY A 412 -34.79 49.19 38.21
N ALA A 413 -35.80 49.47 37.36
CA ALA A 413 -36.62 50.66 37.53
C ALA A 413 -37.28 50.63 38.92
N GLY A 414 -37.10 51.69 39.71
CA GLY A 414 -37.42 51.73 41.13
C GLY A 414 -38.84 51.30 41.45
N SER A 415 -38.98 50.12 42.03
CA SER A 415 -40.13 49.77 42.87
C SER A 415 -39.64 48.90 44.01
N ASN A 416 -39.12 49.57 45.04
CA ASN A 416 -39.64 49.22 46.35
C ASN A 416 -39.89 50.40 47.29
N ILE A 417 -39.60 51.65 46.88
CA ILE A 417 -40.15 52.86 47.51
C ILE A 417 -40.29 53.89 46.38
N LEU A 418 -41.46 54.54 46.27
CA LEU A 418 -41.60 55.78 45.50
C LEU A 418 -40.43 56.71 45.87
N PRO A 419 -39.54 57.10 44.94
CA PRO A 419 -38.47 58.02 45.28
C PRO A 419 -39.07 59.30 45.87
N LEU A 420 -38.55 59.72 47.03
CA LEU A 420 -39.05 60.85 47.81
C LEU A 420 -39.12 62.16 47.01
N SER A 421 -38.35 62.26 45.92
CA SER A 421 -38.37 63.38 44.98
C SER A 421 -39.67 63.53 44.17
N GLY A 422 -40.50 62.48 44.11
CA GLY A 422 -41.86 62.53 43.53
C GLY A 422 -42.94 63.02 44.50
N LEU A 423 -42.63 63.17 45.79
CA LEU A 423 -43.54 63.71 46.81
C LEU A 423 -43.13 65.16 47.11
N PRO A 424 -44.05 66.14 47.03
CA PRO A 424 -43.72 67.52 47.35
C PRO A 424 -43.44 67.68 48.84
N ASN A 425 -42.20 68.07 49.18
CA ASN A 425 -41.78 68.62 50.46
C ASN A 425 -42.13 67.83 51.73
N GLY A 426 -41.17 67.01 52.16
CA GLY A 426 -40.82 66.88 53.58
C GLY A 426 -41.66 65.91 54.40
N ILE A 427 -41.50 64.60 54.19
CA ILE A 427 -41.84 63.59 55.21
C ILE A 427 -40.70 62.57 55.28
N PRO A 428 -39.97 62.44 56.41
CA PRO A 428 -38.94 61.41 56.58
C PRO A 428 -39.56 60.00 56.78
N PRO A 429 -38.77 58.93 56.56
CA PRO A 429 -39.26 57.56 56.59
C PRO A 429 -39.70 57.17 58.00
N GLY A 430 -40.87 56.54 58.12
CA GLY A 430 -41.29 55.86 59.35
C GLY A 430 -42.00 56.70 60.41
N ARG A 431 -42.53 57.89 60.10
CA ARG A 431 -43.33 58.67 61.06
C ARG A 431 -44.84 58.51 60.83
N ILE A 432 -45.47 57.72 61.70
CA ILE A 432 -46.90 57.82 62.03
C ILE A 432 -47.18 59.29 62.39
N LEU A 433 -48.22 59.87 61.78
CA LEU A 433 -48.75 61.21 62.08
C LEU A 433 -48.74 61.43 63.60
N ASN A 434 -48.05 62.45 64.10
CA ASN A 434 -48.07 62.77 65.52
C ASN A 434 -49.41 63.42 65.91
N ASN A 435 -49.79 63.18 67.16
CA ASN A 435 -51.08 63.39 67.80
C ASN A 435 -51.78 64.77 67.68
N ALA A 436 -51.18 65.76 67.03
CA ALA A 436 -51.81 67.08 66.83
C ALA A 436 -52.50 67.20 65.46
N GLU A 437 -52.12 66.40 64.46
CA GLU A 437 -52.47 66.63 63.05
C GLU A 437 -53.55 65.66 62.51
N VAL A 438 -54.01 64.72 63.33
CA VAL A 438 -55.19 63.84 63.09
C VAL A 438 -56.48 64.43 63.66
N ALA A 439 -56.45 65.66 64.19
CA ALA A 439 -57.59 66.30 64.86
C ALA A 439 -58.80 66.64 63.94
N ALA A 440 -58.80 66.21 62.68
CA ALA A 440 -59.89 66.48 61.73
C ALA A 440 -60.39 65.25 60.94
N PHE A 441 -60.11 64.02 61.37
CA PHE A 441 -60.84 62.84 60.87
C PHE A 441 -61.93 62.44 61.87
N SER A 442 -63.17 62.70 61.50
CA SER A 442 -64.37 62.59 62.35
C SER A 442 -64.75 61.13 62.64
N GLY A 443 -64.20 60.57 63.73
CA GLY A 443 -64.63 59.30 64.31
C GLY A 443 -63.73 58.90 65.49
N ARG A 444 -64.32 58.58 66.65
CA ARG A 444 -63.63 58.23 67.91
C ARG A 444 -62.35 57.39 67.70
N GLN A 445 -61.18 57.97 67.96
CA GLN A 445 -59.94 57.23 68.20
C GLN A 445 -60.09 56.36 69.45
N GLY A 446 -60.20 55.05 69.29
CA GLY A 446 -59.86 54.10 70.35
C GLY A 446 -58.39 53.73 70.20
N ALA A 447 -57.56 54.02 71.20
CA ALA A 447 -56.16 53.62 71.20
C ALA A 447 -56.05 52.08 71.24
N TYR A 448 -55.76 51.47 70.09
CA TYR A 448 -55.37 50.07 70.00
C TYR A 448 -53.86 50.02 69.71
N GLY A 449 -53.10 49.41 70.61
CA GLY A 449 -51.64 49.39 70.55
C GLY A 449 -51.09 48.78 69.26
N GLN A 450 -50.03 49.41 68.73
CA GLN A 450 -49.13 48.96 67.66
C GLN A 450 -49.77 48.81 66.25
N GLY A 451 -49.80 49.91 65.48
CA GLY A 451 -50.12 49.94 64.03
C GLY A 451 -51.08 51.06 63.62
N PHE A 452 -50.95 51.62 62.40
CA PHE A 452 -51.92 52.57 61.83
C PHE A 452 -53.26 51.86 61.64
N ARG A 453 -54.27 52.18 62.47
CA ARG A 453 -55.65 51.70 62.38
C ARG A 453 -56.61 52.87 62.44
N VAL A 454 -57.57 52.93 61.52
CA VAL A 454 -58.62 53.96 61.49
C VAL A 454 -59.97 53.27 61.56
N ARG A 455 -60.79 53.60 62.56
CA ARG A 455 -62.18 53.14 62.68
C ARG A 455 -63.11 54.34 62.55
N GLN A 456 -63.96 54.34 61.53
CA GLN A 456 -64.95 55.39 61.32
C GLN A 456 -66.36 54.80 61.34
N ASN A 457 -67.29 55.52 61.96
CA ASN A 457 -68.69 55.08 62.13
C ASN A 457 -69.62 56.05 61.39
N PRO A 458 -69.90 55.85 60.09
CA PRO A 458 -70.95 56.57 59.38
C PRO A 458 -72.29 56.48 60.14
N ALA A 459 -72.83 57.65 60.49
CA ALA A 459 -73.96 57.78 61.41
C ALA A 459 -75.33 57.43 60.81
N THR A 460 -75.43 57.23 59.49
CA THR A 460 -76.71 56.94 58.79
C THR A 460 -76.50 55.94 57.65
N ALA A 461 -77.45 55.01 57.48
CA ALA A 461 -77.53 54.17 56.30
C ALA A 461 -78.17 55.02 55.20
N SER A 462 -77.47 55.24 54.10
CA SER A 462 -77.93 56.07 53.00
C SER A 462 -77.74 55.35 51.68
N SER A 463 -78.53 55.68 50.65
CA SER A 463 -78.26 55.19 49.29
C SER A 463 -76.95 55.74 48.71
N GLU A 464 -76.36 56.75 49.34
CA GLU A 464 -75.11 57.38 48.91
C GLU A 464 -73.89 56.73 49.61
N TRP A 465 -72.84 56.49 48.83
CA TRP A 465 -71.58 55.95 49.33
C TRP A 465 -70.79 57.04 50.05
N THR A 466 -70.48 56.81 51.32
CA THR A 466 -69.66 57.69 52.15
C THR A 466 -68.20 57.23 52.15
N ASP A 467 -67.27 58.19 52.06
CA ASP A 467 -65.83 57.93 52.13
C ASP A 467 -65.40 57.69 53.57
N VAL A 468 -64.74 56.56 53.80
CA VAL A 468 -64.21 56.13 55.10
C VAL A 468 -62.68 56.30 55.15
N PHE A 469 -62.02 56.17 54.00
CA PHE A 469 -60.59 56.39 53.87
C PHE A 469 -60.25 56.81 52.44
N THR A 470 -59.22 57.63 52.31
CA THR A 470 -58.69 58.06 51.02
C THR A 470 -57.17 57.97 51.03
N PHE A 471 -56.61 57.32 50.01
CA PHE A 471 -55.20 57.32 49.69
C PHE A 471 -54.96 58.31 48.54
N CYS A 472 -54.43 59.48 48.88
CA CYS A 472 -54.21 60.59 47.97
C CYS A 472 -52.99 61.42 48.37
N ARG A 473 -52.56 62.34 47.50
CA ARG A 473 -51.54 63.34 47.84
C ARG A 473 -52.14 64.36 48.82
N MET A 474 -51.45 64.74 49.90
CA MET A 474 -51.97 65.78 50.82
C MET A 474 -51.62 67.18 50.30
N SER A 475 -52.58 68.10 50.27
CA SER A 475 -52.32 69.53 50.10
C SER A 475 -51.85 70.16 51.43
N LYS A 476 -51.05 71.23 51.38
CA LYS A 476 -50.53 71.96 52.56
C LYS A 476 -51.60 72.52 53.50
N THR A 477 -52.87 72.52 53.10
CA THR A 477 -53.95 73.25 53.78
C THR A 477 -54.97 72.33 54.46
N ASN A 478 -54.66 71.04 54.63
CA ASN A 478 -55.52 70.06 55.31
C ASN A 478 -56.98 70.04 54.79
N SER A 479 -57.18 70.38 53.53
CA SER A 479 -58.47 70.39 52.82
C SER A 479 -58.32 69.59 51.54
N PHE A 480 -59.27 68.67 51.31
CA PHE A 480 -59.36 67.84 50.10
C PHE A 480 -59.71 68.74 48.91
N ALA A 481 -58.71 69.25 48.20
CA ALA A 481 -58.94 70.09 47.03
C ALA A 481 -58.88 69.25 45.74
N ALA A 482 -59.60 69.68 44.70
CA ALA A 482 -59.41 69.15 43.36
C ALA A 482 -57.94 69.37 42.95
N GLY A 483 -57.18 68.28 42.80
CA GLY A 483 -55.73 68.34 42.54
C GLY A 483 -54.89 67.39 43.40
N ASP A 484 -55.46 66.83 44.46
CA ASP A 484 -54.80 65.89 45.37
C ASP A 484 -54.75 64.46 44.80
N TYR A 485 -54.12 64.28 43.64
CA TYR A 485 -53.98 62.99 42.95
C TYR A 485 -52.52 62.51 42.97
N PHE A 486 -52.31 61.19 42.86
CA PHE A 486 -50.99 60.63 42.58
C PHE A 486 -50.82 60.34 41.08
N PRO A 487 -49.63 60.59 40.50
CA PRO A 487 -49.39 60.33 39.09
C PRO A 487 -49.42 58.83 38.80
N VAL A 488 -49.96 58.46 37.65
CA VAL A 488 -50.02 57.08 37.16
C VAL A 488 -49.71 57.04 35.66
N THR A 489 -49.06 55.97 35.21
CA THR A 489 -48.78 55.77 33.78
C THR A 489 -49.82 54.85 33.17
N PRO A 490 -50.40 55.18 32.00
CA PRO A 490 -51.26 54.26 31.27
C PRO A 490 -50.62 52.88 31.03
N GLY A 491 -51.37 51.81 31.27
CA GLY A 491 -50.96 50.42 31.09
C GLY A 491 -50.30 49.78 32.31
N GLU A 492 -49.88 50.57 33.30
CA GLU A 492 -49.31 50.07 34.55
C GLU A 492 -50.39 49.45 35.46
N GLU A 493 -50.08 48.38 36.18
CA GLU A 493 -50.98 47.76 37.15
C GLU A 493 -50.57 48.14 38.58
N TYR A 494 -51.49 48.67 39.38
CA TYR A 494 -51.27 49.03 40.78
C TYR A 494 -52.07 48.09 41.70
N VAL A 495 -51.54 47.77 42.87
CA VAL A 495 -52.19 46.94 43.89
C VAL A 495 -52.39 47.75 45.16
N PHE A 496 -53.64 47.88 45.61
CA PHE A 496 -53.97 48.39 46.95
C PHE A 496 -54.23 47.22 47.89
N SER A 497 -53.59 47.23 49.06
CA SER A 497 -53.69 46.18 50.07
C SER A 497 -53.94 46.81 51.44
N ALA A 498 -55.00 46.38 52.13
CA ALA A 498 -55.30 46.84 53.49
C ALA A 498 -56.08 45.78 54.28
N LYS A 499 -55.91 45.75 55.60
CA LYS A 499 -56.72 44.91 56.51
C LYS A 499 -58.02 45.62 56.85
N PHE A 500 -59.13 44.90 56.87
CA PHE A 500 -60.46 45.48 57.12
C PHE A 500 -61.17 44.79 58.30
N GLY A 501 -61.96 45.57 59.04
CA GLY A 501 -62.93 45.09 60.01
C GLY A 501 -64.26 45.82 59.86
N LEU A 502 -65.37 45.10 59.92
CA LEU A 502 -66.72 45.67 59.81
C LEU A 502 -67.55 45.21 61.02
N GLY A 503 -68.12 46.12 61.81
CA GLY A 503 -69.17 45.79 62.79
C GLY A 503 -70.14 46.93 63.13
N GLY A 504 -71.22 46.68 63.89
CA GLY A 504 -72.21 47.69 64.30
C GLY A 504 -73.67 47.32 63.97
N ALA A 505 -74.61 48.25 64.19
CA ALA A 505 -76.03 48.08 63.85
C ALA A 505 -76.27 48.46 62.38
N TYR A 506 -76.35 47.45 61.52
CA TYR A 506 -76.56 47.60 60.08
C TYR A 506 -78.04 47.60 59.70
N VAL A 507 -78.39 48.26 58.59
CA VAL A 507 -79.74 48.23 58.02
C VAL A 507 -79.71 47.40 56.73
N GLY A 508 -79.59 46.07 56.86
CA GLY A 508 -79.57 45.14 55.72
C GLY A 508 -78.85 43.81 56.01
N PRO A 509 -78.98 42.79 55.14
CA PRO A 509 -78.47 41.44 55.41
C PRO A 509 -76.94 41.29 55.35
N THR A 510 -76.21 42.26 54.81
CA THR A 510 -74.73 42.25 54.74
C THR A 510 -74.16 43.67 54.77
N PRO A 511 -73.21 44.01 55.66
CA PRO A 511 -72.47 45.26 55.56
C PRO A 511 -71.52 45.24 54.36
N GLU A 512 -71.49 46.33 53.61
CA GLU A 512 -70.72 46.45 52.38
C GLU A 512 -69.75 47.64 52.44
N ALA A 513 -68.46 47.36 52.46
CA ALA A 513 -67.40 48.35 52.19
C ALA A 513 -66.73 48.01 50.86
N ARG A 514 -66.22 49.01 50.14
CA ARG A 514 -65.56 48.83 48.83
C ARG A 514 -64.25 49.59 48.78
N ILE A 515 -63.23 48.97 48.18
CA ILE A 515 -62.03 49.66 47.71
C ILE A 515 -62.35 50.21 46.32
N VAL A 516 -62.11 51.50 46.09
CA VAL A 516 -62.45 52.17 44.84
C VAL A 516 -61.25 52.94 44.32
N PHE A 517 -60.77 52.60 43.13
CA PHE A 517 -59.78 53.37 42.39
C PHE A 517 -60.50 54.37 41.49
N TYR A 518 -60.19 55.67 41.61
CA TYR A 518 -60.65 56.70 40.70
C TYR A 518 -59.47 57.27 39.92
N VAL A 519 -59.59 57.28 38.60
CA VAL A 519 -58.56 57.82 37.71
C VAL A 519 -59.06 59.04 36.95
N TYR A 520 -58.12 59.95 36.65
CA TYR A 520 -58.37 61.24 36.02
C TYR A 520 -57.34 61.49 34.91
N THR A 521 -57.75 62.23 33.88
CA THR A 521 -56.88 62.74 32.81
C THR A 521 -55.93 63.82 33.34
N HIS A 522 -54.91 64.23 32.57
CA HIS A 522 -53.97 65.30 32.96
C HIS A 522 -54.66 66.61 33.40
N ASP A 523 -55.79 66.97 32.78
CA ASP A 523 -56.63 68.13 33.12
C ASP A 523 -57.63 67.84 34.27
N THR A 524 -57.40 66.78 35.05
CA THR A 524 -58.17 66.36 36.23
C THR A 524 -59.63 65.99 35.97
N LYS A 525 -60.00 65.70 34.72
CA LYS A 525 -61.34 65.18 34.41
C LYS A 525 -61.40 63.70 34.76
N TYR A 526 -62.48 63.32 35.42
CA TYR A 526 -62.76 61.92 35.77
C TYR A 526 -62.78 61.05 34.52
N VAL A 527 -62.02 59.95 34.53
CA VAL A 527 -61.99 58.96 33.46
C VAL A 527 -62.90 57.78 33.82
N MET A 528 -62.59 57.10 34.92
CA MET A 528 -63.34 55.93 35.37
C MET A 528 -63.04 55.56 36.82
N GLY A 529 -63.85 54.64 37.35
CA GLY A 529 -63.66 54.05 38.66
C GLY A 529 -63.77 52.53 38.61
N ALA A 530 -62.87 51.84 39.31
CA ALA A 530 -62.99 50.41 39.58
C ALA A 530 -63.25 50.22 41.05
N SER A 531 -64.23 49.39 41.41
CA SER A 531 -64.55 49.10 42.80
C SER A 531 -64.58 47.60 43.07
N SER A 532 -64.00 47.17 44.18
CA SER A 532 -64.10 45.79 44.68
C SER A 532 -64.73 45.72 46.06
N PRO A 533 -65.68 44.79 46.31
CA PRO A 533 -66.27 44.59 47.62
C PRO A 533 -65.27 44.00 48.60
N VAL A 534 -65.35 44.47 49.84
CA VAL A 534 -64.67 43.92 51.01
C VAL A 534 -65.72 43.08 51.76
N ALA A 535 -65.78 41.78 51.48
CA ALA A 535 -66.73 40.87 52.13
C ALA A 535 -66.42 40.70 53.62
N GLN A 536 -67.44 40.66 54.50
CA GLN A 536 -67.33 40.60 55.97
C GLN A 536 -66.18 39.71 56.48
N PRO A 537 -65.02 40.26 56.86
CA PRO A 537 -64.10 39.55 57.71
C PRO A 537 -64.46 39.99 59.14
N ALA A 538 -64.99 39.08 59.97
CA ALA A 538 -64.73 39.23 61.39
C ALA A 538 -63.21 39.42 61.51
N TRP A 539 -62.74 40.53 62.11
CA TRP A 539 -61.34 40.96 62.09
C TRP A 539 -60.38 39.76 62.11
N ASN A 540 -59.86 39.38 60.93
CA ASN A 540 -59.05 38.17 60.78
C ASN A 540 -57.56 38.49 60.58
N GLY A 541 -57.23 39.79 60.47
CA GLY A 541 -55.87 40.27 60.28
C GLY A 541 -55.29 40.01 58.89
N VAL A 542 -56.07 39.51 57.94
CA VAL A 542 -55.63 39.26 56.55
C VAL A 542 -55.92 40.50 55.70
N PRO A 543 -54.92 41.03 54.97
CA PRO A 543 -55.16 42.15 54.06
C PRO A 543 -55.98 41.70 52.84
N VAL A 544 -56.92 42.55 52.44
CA VAL A 544 -57.65 42.41 51.17
C VAL A 544 -56.90 43.21 50.12
N GLU A 545 -56.56 42.55 49.02
CA GLU A 545 -55.83 43.13 47.91
C GLU A 545 -56.75 43.36 46.71
N HIS A 546 -56.60 44.50 46.07
CA HIS A 546 -57.27 44.80 44.81
C HIS A 546 -56.28 45.42 43.84
N SER A 547 -56.11 44.79 42.68
CA SER A 547 -55.29 45.30 41.60
C SER A 547 -56.11 46.08 40.57
N PHE A 548 -55.48 47.09 39.97
CA PHE A 548 -56.09 48.00 39.00
C PHE A 548 -55.08 48.39 37.92
N VAL A 549 -55.41 48.12 36.67
CA VAL A 549 -54.62 48.53 35.50
C VAL A 549 -55.05 49.93 35.07
N VAL A 550 -54.09 50.84 34.95
CA VAL A 550 -54.31 52.25 34.60
C VAL A 550 -54.75 52.36 33.13
N PRO A 551 -55.91 52.95 32.82
CA PRO A 551 -56.40 53.10 31.45
C PRO A 551 -55.55 54.06 30.61
N ALA A 552 -55.61 53.89 29.28
CA ALA A 552 -54.89 54.67 28.28
C ALA A 552 -54.92 56.20 28.47
N THR A 553 -56.04 56.74 28.99
CA THR A 553 -56.28 58.19 29.11
C THR A 553 -56.03 58.74 30.51
N ALA A 554 -55.69 57.90 31.48
CA ALA A 554 -55.49 58.30 32.87
C ALA A 554 -54.05 58.81 33.10
N ALA A 555 -53.91 59.86 33.88
CA ALA A 555 -52.63 60.45 34.30
C ALA A 555 -52.52 60.57 35.82
N TRP A 556 -53.67 60.55 36.50
CA TRP A 556 -53.81 60.80 37.92
C TRP A 556 -54.74 59.75 38.53
N MET A 557 -54.50 59.35 39.78
CA MET A 557 -55.34 58.40 40.49
C MET A 557 -55.54 58.80 41.97
N GLN A 558 -56.64 58.32 42.56
CA GLN A 558 -56.96 58.32 43.98
C GLN A 558 -57.56 56.96 44.35
N VAL A 559 -57.31 56.48 45.58
CA VAL A 559 -57.94 55.25 46.08
C VAL A 559 -58.79 55.59 47.28
N TYR A 560 -60.02 55.09 47.32
CA TYR A 560 -60.98 55.29 48.40
C TYR A 560 -61.37 53.96 49.02
N VAL A 561 -61.71 53.98 50.30
CA VAL A 561 -62.56 52.97 50.91
C VAL A 561 -63.89 53.63 51.23
N ARG A 562 -64.97 53.09 50.68
CA ARG A 562 -66.32 53.66 50.80
C ARG A 562 -67.30 52.66 51.39
N THR A 563 -68.33 53.14 52.07
CA THR A 563 -69.47 52.35 52.57
C THR A 563 -70.76 53.14 52.43
N ASN A 564 -71.88 52.47 52.18
CA ASN A 564 -73.22 53.08 52.17
C ASN A 564 -74.08 52.65 53.38
N GLN A 565 -73.50 51.88 54.31
CA GLN A 565 -74.20 51.34 55.47
C GLN A 565 -73.86 52.11 56.76
N ALA A 566 -74.82 52.18 57.69
CA ALA A 566 -74.56 52.61 59.07
C ALA A 566 -73.76 51.53 59.82
N GLY A 567 -72.84 51.93 60.71
CA GLY A 567 -71.95 51.01 61.44
C GLY A 567 -70.49 51.42 61.28
N TRP A 568 -69.56 50.70 61.94
CA TRP A 568 -68.15 51.03 61.87
C TRP A 568 -67.40 50.22 60.80
N VAL A 569 -66.50 50.91 60.10
CA VAL A 569 -65.50 50.36 59.19
C VAL A 569 -64.12 50.65 59.79
N GLU A 570 -63.33 49.60 59.99
CA GLU A 570 -61.96 49.66 60.48
C GLU A 570 -60.99 49.26 59.36
N ILE A 571 -59.92 50.03 59.20
CA ILE A 571 -58.89 49.84 58.18
C ILE A 571 -57.54 49.86 58.88
N ALA A 572 -56.66 48.93 58.56
CA ALA A 572 -55.29 48.91 59.05
C ALA A 572 -54.28 48.57 57.97
N GLU A 573 -53.08 49.11 58.13
CA GLU A 573 -51.93 48.85 57.26
C GLU A 573 -52.22 49.05 55.76
N PRO A 574 -52.84 50.17 55.32
CA PRO A 574 -53.09 50.39 53.91
C PRO A 574 -51.78 50.65 53.16
N SER A 575 -51.64 50.03 51.99
CA SER A 575 -50.51 50.20 51.08
C SER A 575 -50.97 50.22 49.62
N LEU A 576 -50.22 50.92 48.78
CA LEU A 576 -50.43 51.00 47.33
C LEU A 576 -49.09 50.80 46.62
N GLN A 577 -49.01 49.87 45.67
CA GLN A 577 -47.78 49.45 45.01
C GLN A 577 -47.97 49.29 43.49
N LEU A 578 -46.90 49.47 42.70
CA LEU A 578 -46.87 49.11 41.27
C LEU A 578 -46.54 47.61 41.14
N LYS A 579 -47.24 46.88 40.29
CA LYS A 579 -47.07 45.44 40.09
C LYS A 579 -46.04 45.17 38.98
N VAL A 580 -44.92 44.52 39.33
CA VAL A 580 -43.86 44.14 38.38
C VAL A 580 -43.96 42.64 38.08
N GLY A 581 -43.86 42.26 36.81
CA GLY A 581 -43.79 40.84 36.38
C GLY A 581 -42.51 40.15 36.86
N ALA A 582 -42.48 38.82 36.83
CA ALA A 582 -41.52 37.95 37.53
C ALA A 582 -40.02 38.01 37.12
N THR A 583 -39.50 39.11 36.55
CA THR A 583 -38.09 39.19 36.13
C THR A 583 -37.47 40.54 36.54
N LEU A 584 -36.39 40.47 37.32
CA LEU A 584 -35.70 41.62 37.93
C LEU A 584 -34.59 42.23 37.05
N ILE A 585 -34.29 41.67 35.87
CA ILE A 585 -33.31 42.20 34.90
C ILE A 585 -34.00 42.34 33.54
N SER A 586 -33.96 43.53 32.95
CA SER A 586 -34.50 43.78 31.60
C SER A 586 -33.51 43.35 30.51
N ASP A 587 -34.02 42.94 29.35
CA ASP A 587 -33.20 42.63 28.18
C ASP A 587 -32.24 43.78 27.81
N GLY A 588 -30.99 43.44 27.53
CA GLY A 588 -29.94 44.39 27.13
C GLY A 588 -29.30 45.19 28.27
N ALA A 589 -29.67 44.95 29.53
CA ALA A 589 -29.09 45.67 30.68
C ALA A 589 -27.58 45.43 30.85
N VAL A 590 -27.05 44.29 30.38
CA VAL A 590 -25.62 43.93 30.41
C VAL A 590 -25.07 43.93 28.97
N THR A 591 -24.19 44.89 28.65
CA THR A 591 -23.48 45.00 27.37
C THR A 591 -22.02 44.60 27.53
N THR A 592 -21.30 44.38 26.43
CA THR A 592 -19.89 43.98 26.44
C THR A 592 -18.99 44.98 27.17
N GLU A 593 -19.27 46.29 27.08
CA GLU A 593 -18.46 47.29 27.80
C GLU A 593 -18.68 47.29 29.31
N LYS A 594 -19.76 46.65 29.80
CA LYS A 594 -20.10 46.52 31.21
C LYS A 594 -19.43 45.30 31.88
N ILE A 595 -18.69 44.49 31.11
CA ILE A 595 -17.93 43.33 31.61
C ILE A 595 -16.43 43.67 31.56
N ALA A 596 -15.79 43.80 32.71
CA ALA A 596 -14.34 44.01 32.77
C ALA A 596 -13.58 42.74 32.32
N ALA A 597 -12.42 42.91 31.68
CA ALA A 597 -11.58 41.79 31.26
C ALA A 597 -11.23 40.90 32.46
N GLY A 598 -11.59 39.61 32.39
CA GLY A 598 -11.40 38.64 33.47
C GLY A 598 -12.45 38.68 34.59
N ALA A 599 -13.52 39.47 34.46
CA ALA A 599 -14.58 39.54 35.47
C ALA A 599 -15.39 38.26 35.63
N ILE A 600 -15.40 37.39 34.62
CA ILE A 600 -16.01 36.05 34.71
C ILE A 600 -14.89 35.02 34.85
N THR A 601 -14.80 34.40 36.02
CA THR A 601 -13.80 33.38 36.35
C THR A 601 -14.47 32.03 36.59
N ALA A 602 -13.73 30.94 36.44
CA ALA A 602 -14.26 29.58 36.60
C ALA A 602 -14.82 29.29 38.00
N GLU A 603 -14.41 30.05 39.02
CA GLU A 603 -14.89 29.91 40.41
C GLU A 603 -16.17 30.70 40.68
N SER A 604 -16.55 31.64 39.80
CA SER A 604 -17.68 32.55 40.01
C SER A 604 -18.89 32.31 39.09
N GLY A 605 -18.82 31.38 38.14
CA GLY A 605 -19.90 31.18 37.16
C GLY A 605 -20.09 29.73 36.74
N VAL A 606 -21.16 29.10 37.23
CA VAL A 606 -21.78 27.97 36.53
C VAL A 606 -22.47 28.55 35.30
N ILE A 607 -21.78 28.54 34.15
CA ILE A 607 -22.41 28.84 32.87
C ILE A 607 -23.16 27.59 32.45
N GLY A 608 -24.49 27.57 32.63
CA GLY A 608 -25.32 26.41 32.30
C GLY A 608 -25.24 25.97 30.83
N SER A 609 -25.00 26.92 29.91
CA SER A 609 -24.58 26.67 28.53
C SER A 609 -23.99 27.94 27.91
N LEU A 610 -22.89 27.82 27.16
CA LEU A 610 -22.29 28.91 26.37
C LEU A 610 -22.24 28.47 24.90
N ASP A 611 -22.96 29.16 24.01
CA ASP A 611 -22.82 28.94 22.57
C ASP A 611 -21.56 29.66 22.06
N LEU A 612 -20.51 28.88 21.80
CA LEU A 612 -19.20 29.36 21.35
C LEU A 612 -19.17 29.73 19.86
N GLY A 613 -20.25 29.50 19.09
CA GLY A 613 -20.29 29.71 17.63
C GLY A 613 -20.05 31.16 17.17
N LYS A 614 -19.94 32.12 18.10
CA LYS A 614 -19.63 33.54 17.82
C LYS A 614 -18.44 34.08 18.62
N ALA A 615 -17.70 33.23 19.34
CA ALA A 615 -16.58 33.63 20.17
C ALA A 615 -15.23 33.44 19.45
N THR A 616 -14.36 34.44 19.47
CA THR A 616 -12.97 34.34 18.99
C THR A 616 -12.05 34.23 20.21
N VAL A 617 -11.47 33.05 20.46
CA VAL A 617 -10.54 32.78 21.59
C VAL A 617 -9.18 32.31 21.05
N GLY A 618 -8.09 32.82 21.63
CA GLY A 618 -6.72 32.60 21.12
C GLY A 618 -6.08 31.27 21.52
N GLU A 619 -6.25 30.83 22.76
CA GLU A 619 -5.77 29.53 23.28
C GLU A 619 -6.78 28.96 24.28
N LEU A 620 -6.99 27.63 24.24
CA LEU A 620 -7.83 26.88 25.17
C LEU A 620 -7.00 25.75 25.81
N ASP A 621 -6.98 25.66 27.14
CA ASP A 621 -6.27 24.59 27.88
C ASP A 621 -7.08 23.27 27.87
N GLY A 622 -6.48 22.23 27.27
CA GLY A 622 -7.13 20.94 27.00
C GLY A 622 -7.50 20.13 28.24
N ALA A 623 -6.90 20.39 29.40
CA ALA A 623 -7.21 19.67 30.64
C ALA A 623 -8.65 19.88 31.14
N ARG A 624 -9.34 20.93 30.65
CA ARG A 624 -10.73 21.26 31.01
C ARG A 624 -11.76 20.88 29.94
N ILE A 625 -11.34 20.18 28.88
CA ILE A 625 -12.20 19.64 27.83
C ILE A 625 -12.52 18.18 28.18
N LYS A 626 -13.79 17.85 28.40
CA LYS A 626 -14.23 16.47 28.68
C LYS A 626 -13.98 15.58 27.44
N ALA A 627 -13.49 14.35 27.63
CA ALA A 627 -13.18 13.44 26.51
C ALA A 627 -14.40 13.25 25.58
N GLY A 628 -14.20 13.42 24.27
CA GLY A 628 -15.26 13.36 23.24
C GLY A 628 -16.02 14.68 23.00
N SER A 629 -15.72 15.74 23.74
CA SER A 629 -16.38 17.05 23.58
C SER A 629 -15.76 17.93 22.49
N VAL A 630 -14.64 17.49 21.91
CA VAL A 630 -14.04 18.07 20.71
C VAL A 630 -13.90 16.92 19.72
N LEU A 631 -14.56 17.05 18.57
CA LEU A 631 -14.40 16.12 17.45
C LEU A 631 -12.94 16.19 16.98
N ALA A 632 -12.30 15.03 16.81
CA ALA A 632 -10.89 14.92 16.43
C ALA A 632 -10.55 15.70 15.14
N ASP A 633 -11.54 15.87 14.28
CA ASP A 633 -11.56 16.62 13.01
C ASP A 633 -11.19 18.10 13.18
N ALA A 634 -11.37 18.67 14.39
CA ALA A 634 -11.03 20.06 14.69
C ALA A 634 -9.60 20.26 15.24
N VAL A 635 -8.92 19.17 15.62
CA VAL A 635 -7.55 19.18 16.20
C VAL A 635 -6.54 18.55 15.25
N LEU A 636 -6.95 17.54 14.48
CA LEU A 636 -6.09 16.80 13.58
C LEU A 636 -6.36 17.14 12.11
N VAL A 637 -5.64 18.14 11.62
CA VAL A 637 -5.59 18.50 10.19
C VAL A 637 -4.59 17.63 9.41
N PRO A 638 -4.69 17.52 8.07
CA PRO A 638 -3.74 16.74 7.26
C PRO A 638 -2.27 17.11 7.55
N GLY A 639 -1.46 16.13 7.98
CA GLY A 639 -0.05 16.29 8.37
C GLY A 639 0.21 16.48 9.88
N SER A 640 -0.83 16.64 10.71
CA SER A 640 -0.68 16.85 12.16
C SER A 640 -0.50 15.57 12.98
N ALA A 641 -0.84 14.40 12.42
CA ALA A 641 -0.45 13.11 12.98
C ALA A 641 0.97 12.74 12.50
N GLY A 642 1.99 13.27 13.17
CA GLY A 642 3.36 12.76 13.07
C GLY A 642 3.47 11.35 13.68
N SER A 643 4.63 10.71 13.49
CA SER A 643 4.95 9.33 13.94
C SER A 643 4.69 9.04 15.43
N THR A 644 4.44 10.07 16.23
CA THR A 644 4.17 10.00 17.67
C THR A 644 2.69 9.78 18.03
N VAL A 645 1.73 10.00 17.11
CA VAL A 645 0.27 9.87 17.39
C VAL A 645 -0.28 8.46 17.15
N ILE A 646 0.40 7.67 16.31
CA ILE A 646 0.14 6.23 16.17
C ILE A 646 1.30 5.50 16.86
N ALA A 647 1.08 5.03 18.09
CA ALA A 647 2.09 4.28 18.82
C ALA A 647 2.43 2.93 18.14
N ASP A 648 3.66 2.44 18.33
CA ASP A 648 4.07 1.12 17.81
C ASP A 648 3.12 0.02 18.30
N GLY A 649 2.56 -0.74 17.35
CA GLY A 649 1.58 -1.79 17.63
C GLY A 649 0.13 -1.31 17.81
N ALA A 650 -0.17 -0.02 17.60
CA ALA A 650 -1.55 0.48 17.68
C ALA A 650 -2.49 -0.15 16.65
N VAL A 651 -1.95 -0.57 15.49
CA VAL A 651 -2.65 -1.38 14.48
C VAL A 651 -2.14 -2.83 14.56
N THR A 652 -2.86 -3.69 15.27
CA THR A 652 -2.58 -5.13 15.38
C THR A 652 -3.30 -5.94 14.29
N THR A 653 -2.93 -7.21 14.12
CA THR A 653 -3.56 -8.11 13.14
C THR A 653 -5.06 -8.31 13.35
N GLU A 654 -5.57 -8.22 14.59
CA GLU A 654 -7.02 -8.33 14.84
C GLU A 654 -7.78 -7.05 14.47
N LYS A 655 -7.08 -5.91 14.40
CA LYS A 655 -7.65 -4.60 13.99
C LYS A 655 -7.68 -4.41 12.48
N LEU A 656 -7.04 -5.32 11.75
CA LEU A 656 -7.14 -5.42 10.30
C LEU A 656 -8.02 -6.62 9.98
N ALA A 657 -9.26 -6.37 9.56
CA ALA A 657 -10.14 -7.44 9.09
C ALA A 657 -9.47 -8.21 7.93
N ALA A 658 -9.78 -9.51 7.78
CA ALA A 658 -9.28 -10.29 6.66
C ALA A 658 -9.75 -9.65 5.33
N GLY A 659 -8.80 -9.18 4.51
CA GLY A 659 -9.08 -8.39 3.31
C GLY A 659 -9.19 -6.87 3.53
N ALA A 660 -8.91 -6.33 4.72
CA ALA A 660 -8.93 -4.87 4.94
C ALA A 660 -7.93 -4.12 4.03
N ILE A 661 -6.82 -4.77 3.70
CA ILE A 661 -5.93 -4.37 2.60
C ILE A 661 -6.27 -5.28 1.41
N THR A 662 -7.26 -4.89 0.58
CA THR A 662 -7.57 -5.62 -0.66
C THR A 662 -6.67 -5.15 -1.80
N ALA A 663 -6.48 -5.99 -2.82
CA ALA A 663 -5.86 -5.57 -4.08
C ALA A 663 -6.65 -4.46 -4.81
N GLU A 664 -7.90 -4.22 -4.41
CA GLU A 664 -8.80 -3.22 -4.99
C GLU A 664 -8.74 -1.87 -4.24
N SER A 665 -8.28 -1.86 -2.96
CA SER A 665 -8.05 -0.65 -2.15
C SER A 665 -6.57 -0.33 -1.89
N GLY A 666 -5.66 -1.26 -2.12
CA GLY A 666 -4.24 -1.14 -1.81
C GLY A 666 -3.39 -0.73 -3.01
N VAL A 667 -3.34 0.56 -3.34
CA VAL A 667 -2.16 1.10 -4.03
C VAL A 667 -1.09 1.35 -2.98
N ILE A 668 -0.35 0.29 -2.63
CA ILE A 668 0.85 0.42 -1.80
C ILE A 668 1.95 0.97 -2.70
N GLY A 669 2.30 2.24 -2.51
CA GLY A 669 3.31 2.91 -3.35
C GLY A 669 4.68 2.22 -3.35
N SER A 670 5.08 1.61 -2.22
CA SER A 670 6.15 0.61 -2.14
C SER A 670 5.99 -0.27 -0.89
N LEU A 671 6.40 -1.53 -0.96
CA LEU A 671 6.37 -2.48 0.14
C LEU A 671 7.70 -3.23 0.20
N ASP A 672 8.44 -3.12 1.32
CA ASP A 672 9.67 -3.89 1.55
C ASP A 672 9.32 -5.26 2.14
N LEU A 673 9.45 -6.30 1.32
CA LEU A 673 9.00 -7.67 1.61
C LEU A 673 10.11 -8.59 2.15
N GLY A 674 11.23 -8.06 2.65
CA GLY A 674 12.43 -8.83 3.00
C GLY A 674 12.26 -10.02 3.97
N LYS A 675 11.08 -10.21 4.58
CA LYS A 675 10.73 -11.37 5.43
C LYS A 675 9.31 -11.92 5.21
N ALA A 676 8.60 -11.51 4.16
CA ALA A 676 7.21 -11.94 3.95
C ALA A 676 7.13 -13.40 3.51
N THR A 677 6.31 -14.21 4.18
CA THR A 677 5.99 -15.59 3.76
C THR A 677 4.58 -15.60 3.19
N VAL A 678 4.45 -15.83 1.88
CA VAL A 678 3.15 -15.85 1.17
C VAL A 678 2.96 -17.21 0.50
N GLY A 679 1.72 -17.74 0.52
CA GLY A 679 1.41 -19.10 0.06
C GLY A 679 1.49 -19.28 -1.47
N GLU A 680 0.66 -18.54 -2.20
CA GLU A 680 0.70 -18.43 -3.67
C GLU A 680 0.53 -16.95 -4.04
N LEU A 681 1.36 -16.49 -4.97
CA LEU A 681 1.28 -15.15 -5.54
C LEU A 681 1.10 -15.30 -7.06
N ASP A 682 -0.03 -14.84 -7.60
CA ASP A 682 -0.33 -14.93 -9.02
C ASP A 682 0.58 -13.98 -9.83
N GLY A 683 1.54 -14.57 -10.55
CA GLY A 683 2.55 -13.86 -11.33
C GLY A 683 2.02 -13.12 -12.56
N ALA A 684 0.76 -13.30 -12.95
CA ALA A 684 0.19 -12.68 -14.16
C ALA A 684 0.24 -11.13 -14.14
N ARG A 685 0.34 -10.51 -12.96
CA ARG A 685 0.39 -9.05 -12.78
C ARG A 685 1.74 -8.53 -12.26
N ILE A 686 2.75 -9.39 -12.10
CA ILE A 686 4.08 -8.99 -11.63
C ILE A 686 4.99 -8.75 -12.82
N LYS A 687 5.28 -7.49 -13.14
CA LYS A 687 6.33 -7.11 -14.08
C LYS A 687 7.67 -7.09 -13.35
N PHE A 688 8.38 -8.20 -13.32
CA PHE A 688 9.77 -8.20 -12.87
C PHE A 688 10.64 -7.43 -13.87
N GLY A 689 11.36 -6.43 -13.39
CA GLY A 689 12.53 -5.88 -14.12
C GLY A 689 13.72 -6.84 -14.04
N SER A 690 13.86 -7.54 -12.92
CA SER A 690 14.72 -8.70 -12.69
C SER A 690 14.11 -9.56 -11.57
N ALA A 691 14.33 -10.87 -11.59
CA ALA A 691 14.02 -11.78 -10.48
C ALA A 691 15.32 -12.48 -10.07
N SER A 692 15.64 -12.50 -8.77
CA SER A 692 16.75 -13.31 -8.25
C SER A 692 16.44 -14.80 -8.46
N GLY A 693 17.47 -15.61 -8.73
CA GLY A 693 17.35 -17.05 -8.94
C GLY A 693 16.68 -17.80 -7.78
N ASP A 694 16.75 -17.26 -6.56
CA ASP A 694 16.14 -17.85 -5.36
C ASP A 694 14.60 -17.84 -5.38
N ILE A 695 13.99 -17.05 -6.28
CA ILE A 695 12.54 -16.86 -6.38
C ILE A 695 11.92 -17.90 -7.33
N LEU A 696 12.70 -18.48 -8.25
CA LEU A 696 12.23 -19.53 -9.15
C LEU A 696 12.53 -20.90 -8.52
N LYS A 697 11.51 -21.57 -7.98
CA LYS A 697 11.63 -22.99 -7.59
C LYS A 697 12.02 -23.83 -8.82
N ALA A 698 12.66 -24.97 -8.58
CA ALA A 698 13.22 -25.83 -9.63
C ALA A 698 12.20 -26.28 -10.70
N ASP A 699 10.90 -26.25 -10.37
CA ASP A 699 9.76 -26.65 -11.19
C ASP A 699 8.88 -25.47 -11.65
N ALA A 700 9.27 -24.22 -11.34
CA ALA A 700 8.44 -23.04 -11.65
C ALA A 700 8.15 -22.87 -13.16
N LEU A 701 8.98 -23.47 -14.02
CA LEU A 701 8.86 -23.43 -15.48
C LEU A 701 8.41 -24.78 -16.08
N ASP A 702 7.96 -25.73 -15.26
CA ASP A 702 7.52 -27.05 -15.74
C ASP A 702 6.31 -26.94 -16.69
N GLY A 703 6.48 -27.45 -17.91
CA GLY A 703 5.48 -27.36 -18.98
C GLY A 703 5.18 -25.96 -19.51
N LYS A 704 6.00 -24.93 -19.20
CA LYS A 704 5.80 -23.55 -19.69
C LYS A 704 6.65 -23.26 -20.94
N VAL A 705 6.15 -22.35 -21.78
CA VAL A 705 6.86 -21.86 -22.97
C VAL A 705 7.54 -20.53 -22.62
N ILE A 706 8.87 -20.49 -22.70
CA ILE A 706 9.63 -19.24 -22.65
C ILE A 706 9.58 -18.59 -24.04
N THR A 707 8.91 -17.44 -24.16
CA THR A 707 8.74 -16.73 -25.45
C THR A 707 9.77 -15.62 -25.67
N GLY A 708 10.57 -15.28 -24.65
CA GLY A 708 11.68 -14.34 -24.74
C GLY A 708 12.92 -15.01 -25.33
N ALA A 709 13.63 -14.33 -26.23
CA ALA A 709 14.62 -14.92 -27.13
C ALA A 709 15.92 -15.45 -26.48
N VAL A 710 16.14 -15.26 -25.17
CA VAL A 710 17.41 -15.57 -24.51
C VAL A 710 17.22 -16.17 -23.10
N VAL A 711 17.85 -17.32 -22.82
CA VAL A 711 18.02 -17.89 -21.46
C VAL A 711 19.51 -18.02 -21.19
N GLN A 712 20.02 -17.43 -20.10
CA GLN A 712 21.46 -17.40 -19.84
C GLN A 712 21.82 -17.53 -18.36
N THR A 713 22.98 -18.09 -18.04
CA THR A 713 23.46 -18.28 -16.65
C THR A 713 24.08 -17.02 -16.03
N SER A 714 24.54 -16.05 -16.84
CA SER A 714 25.06 -14.75 -16.38
C SER A 714 24.93 -13.70 -17.49
N HIS A 715 25.01 -12.40 -17.16
CA HIS A 715 24.85 -11.32 -18.15
C HIS A 715 26.12 -11.08 -18.98
N ASP A 716 27.30 -11.14 -18.36
CA ASP A 716 28.55 -10.72 -19.01
C ASP A 716 29.34 -11.88 -19.61
N HIS A 717 29.18 -13.11 -19.10
CA HIS A 717 29.86 -14.32 -19.60
C HIS A 717 29.02 -15.57 -19.31
N PRO A 718 27.96 -15.84 -20.10
CA PRO A 718 27.04 -16.92 -19.80
C PRO A 718 27.64 -18.28 -20.09
N LYS A 719 28.07 -18.98 -19.03
CA LYS A 719 28.45 -20.41 -19.11
C LYS A 719 27.47 -21.28 -19.87
N THR A 720 26.17 -20.96 -19.83
CA THR A 720 25.19 -21.55 -20.75
C THR A 720 24.23 -20.48 -21.23
N LEU A 721 24.00 -20.45 -22.54
CA LEU A 721 23.16 -19.50 -23.26
C LEU A 721 22.28 -20.27 -24.27
N LEU A 722 20.97 -20.05 -24.22
CA LEU A 722 20.03 -20.45 -25.25
C LEU A 722 19.56 -19.20 -25.97
N ASP A 723 19.83 -19.10 -27.27
CA ASP A 723 19.45 -17.98 -28.12
C ASP A 723 18.90 -18.49 -29.48
N PRO A 724 18.54 -17.61 -30.44
CA PRO A 724 18.08 -18.05 -31.75
C PRO A 724 19.12 -18.82 -32.59
N ALA A 725 20.41 -18.74 -32.25
CA ALA A 725 21.50 -19.46 -32.91
C ALA A 725 21.70 -20.87 -32.33
N GLY A 726 21.27 -21.13 -31.09
CA GLY A 726 21.21 -22.47 -30.51
C GLY A 726 21.44 -22.53 -29.01
N VAL A 727 21.94 -23.66 -28.53
CA VAL A 727 22.46 -23.83 -27.16
C VAL A 727 23.97 -23.67 -27.20
N HIS A 728 24.47 -22.77 -26.39
CA HIS A 728 25.87 -22.42 -26.25
C HIS A 728 26.31 -22.71 -24.82
N VAL A 729 27.46 -23.35 -24.65
CA VAL A 729 28.18 -23.41 -23.38
C VAL A 729 29.48 -22.67 -23.64
N THR A 730 29.77 -21.63 -22.87
CA THR A 730 30.97 -20.80 -23.08
C THR A 730 32.01 -20.99 -21.99
N ASP A 731 33.26 -20.66 -22.30
CA ASP A 731 34.32 -20.47 -21.32
C ASP A 731 34.23 -19.09 -20.62
N GLU A 732 35.27 -18.76 -19.84
CA GLU A 732 35.38 -17.51 -19.07
C GLU A 732 35.49 -16.28 -19.96
N ASP A 733 35.97 -16.43 -21.20
CA ASP A 733 36.13 -15.35 -22.18
C ASP A 733 34.89 -15.21 -23.10
N GLY A 734 33.85 -16.04 -22.88
CA GLY A 734 32.60 -16.01 -23.64
C GLY A 734 32.66 -16.77 -24.97
N GLN A 735 33.68 -17.60 -25.19
CA GLN A 735 33.81 -18.42 -26.39
C GLN A 735 33.10 -19.77 -26.22
N ASP A 736 32.36 -20.21 -27.25
CA ASP A 736 31.67 -21.51 -27.24
C ASP A 736 32.64 -22.68 -27.03
N VAL A 737 32.57 -23.34 -25.88
CA VAL A 737 33.20 -24.64 -25.63
C VAL A 737 32.30 -25.80 -26.03
N VAL A 738 30.97 -25.63 -26.00
CA VAL A 738 30.01 -26.56 -26.59
C VAL A 738 28.95 -25.76 -27.32
N TYR A 739 28.64 -26.12 -28.56
CA TYR A 739 27.60 -25.47 -29.35
C TYR A 739 26.66 -26.51 -29.96
N LEU A 740 25.35 -26.28 -29.84
CA LEU A 740 24.28 -27.07 -30.43
C LEU A 740 23.38 -26.14 -31.24
N GLY A 741 23.58 -26.10 -32.56
CA GLY A 741 22.72 -25.35 -33.46
C GLY A 741 22.78 -25.91 -34.86
N ARG A 742 23.26 -25.12 -35.83
CA ARG A 742 23.49 -25.65 -37.20
C ARG A 742 24.53 -26.77 -37.24
N GLN A 743 25.42 -26.79 -36.27
CA GLN A 743 26.46 -27.79 -36.06
C GLN A 743 26.44 -28.20 -34.59
N ILE A 744 26.97 -29.38 -34.26
CA ILE A 744 27.13 -29.87 -32.88
C ILE A 744 28.62 -29.99 -32.63
N GLY A 745 29.19 -29.27 -31.68
CA GLY A 745 30.65 -29.34 -31.48
C GLY A 745 31.12 -28.96 -30.09
N VAL A 746 32.33 -29.42 -29.79
CA VAL A 746 33.11 -29.09 -28.61
C VAL A 746 34.39 -28.39 -29.07
N ARG A 747 34.73 -27.25 -28.46
CA ARG A 747 35.95 -26.48 -28.74
C ARG A 747 36.91 -26.50 -27.55
N GLY A 748 38.18 -26.23 -27.86
CA GLY A 748 39.26 -26.17 -26.91
C GLY A 748 39.49 -24.74 -26.42
N PRO A 749 40.40 -24.57 -25.44
CA PRO A 749 40.64 -23.28 -24.80
C PRO A 749 41.21 -22.20 -25.73
N SER A 750 41.66 -22.57 -26.93
CA SER A 750 42.11 -21.61 -27.94
C SER A 750 41.10 -21.41 -29.08
N GLY A 751 39.88 -21.92 -28.90
CA GLY A 751 38.81 -21.86 -29.89
C GLY A 751 38.90 -22.87 -31.01
N GLU A 752 39.87 -23.79 -30.95
CA GLU A 752 40.01 -24.86 -31.92
C GLU A 752 38.93 -25.91 -31.73
N THR A 753 38.43 -26.49 -32.81
CA THR A 753 37.45 -27.59 -32.72
C THR A 753 38.12 -28.84 -32.16
N LEU A 754 37.68 -29.33 -30.99
CA LEU A 754 38.15 -30.58 -30.40
C LEU A 754 37.37 -31.78 -30.91
N ALA A 755 36.06 -31.60 -31.12
CA ALA A 755 35.19 -32.53 -31.82
C ALA A 755 33.99 -31.80 -32.43
N GLN A 756 33.49 -32.19 -33.59
CA GLN A 756 32.24 -31.65 -34.14
C GLN A 756 31.53 -32.65 -35.05
N ILE A 757 30.23 -32.43 -35.20
CA ILE A 757 29.39 -32.88 -36.29
C ILE A 757 29.05 -31.63 -37.11
N SER A 758 29.59 -31.57 -38.33
CA SER A 758 29.29 -30.49 -39.27
C SER A 758 27.86 -30.60 -39.82
N ASP A 759 27.43 -29.59 -40.58
CA ASP A 759 26.08 -29.54 -41.18
C ASP A 759 25.89 -30.50 -42.36
N ASP A 760 26.98 -31.04 -42.90
CA ASP A 760 26.99 -32.15 -43.87
C ASP A 760 27.23 -33.52 -43.22
N GLY A 761 27.30 -33.59 -41.88
CA GLY A 761 27.37 -34.83 -41.10
C GLY A 761 28.76 -35.43 -40.91
N GLU A 762 29.83 -34.67 -41.19
CA GLU A 762 31.20 -35.08 -40.90
C GLU A 762 31.45 -35.06 -39.39
N ILE A 763 31.93 -36.19 -38.85
CA ILE A 763 32.37 -36.31 -37.45
C ILE A 763 33.88 -36.15 -37.42
N SER A 764 34.38 -35.11 -36.76
CA SER A 764 35.82 -34.91 -36.54
C SER A 764 36.12 -34.75 -35.05
N GLY A 765 37.34 -35.12 -34.62
CA GLY A 765 37.83 -34.87 -33.27
C GLY A 765 39.25 -35.36 -33.00
N ARG A 766 39.88 -34.90 -31.91
CA ARG A 766 41.29 -35.25 -31.57
C ARG A 766 41.49 -36.72 -31.21
N ALA A 767 40.46 -37.33 -30.64
CA ALA A 767 40.37 -38.77 -30.39
C ALA A 767 38.90 -39.18 -30.50
N LEU A 768 38.65 -40.32 -31.13
CA LEU A 768 37.31 -40.88 -31.30
C LEU A 768 37.33 -42.28 -30.69
N ASN A 769 36.60 -42.47 -29.58
CA ASN A 769 36.37 -43.81 -29.01
C ASN A 769 35.07 -44.34 -29.59
N ILE A 770 35.10 -45.53 -30.17
CA ILE A 770 33.94 -46.17 -30.79
C ILE A 770 33.70 -47.46 -30.02
N GLU A 771 32.53 -47.55 -29.38
CA GLU A 771 32.20 -48.66 -28.47
C GLU A 771 32.02 -49.98 -29.23
N GLU A 772 31.43 -49.89 -30.42
CA GLU A 772 31.29 -51.00 -31.35
C GLU A 772 32.31 -50.89 -32.48
N ASP A 773 32.46 -51.98 -33.22
CA ASP A 773 33.36 -52.01 -34.37
C ASP A 773 32.82 -51.11 -35.50
N PRO A 774 33.55 -50.07 -35.94
CA PRO A 774 33.06 -49.12 -36.94
C PRO A 774 32.66 -49.84 -38.23
N VAL A 775 31.48 -49.55 -38.78
CA VAL A 775 31.07 -50.17 -40.05
C VAL A 775 31.63 -49.37 -41.22
N TYR A 776 32.62 -49.93 -41.90
CA TYR A 776 33.19 -49.39 -43.13
C TYR A 776 32.73 -50.22 -44.34
N ALA A 777 32.17 -49.55 -45.36
CA ALA A 777 31.63 -50.20 -46.56
C ALA A 777 30.55 -51.28 -46.31
N GLY A 778 29.86 -51.22 -45.17
CA GLY A 778 28.83 -52.21 -44.80
C GLY A 778 29.36 -53.42 -44.03
N LEU A 779 30.65 -53.45 -43.70
CA LEU A 779 31.28 -54.45 -42.84
C LEU A 779 31.88 -53.79 -41.59
N PRO A 780 31.85 -54.43 -40.42
CA PRO A 780 32.67 -54.05 -39.26
C PRO A 780 34.15 -53.84 -39.67
N LEU A 781 34.88 -52.92 -39.03
CA LEU A 781 36.25 -52.56 -39.42
C LEU A 781 37.26 -53.64 -39.01
N LEU A 782 37.11 -54.21 -37.82
CA LEU A 782 37.95 -55.26 -37.24
C LEU A 782 37.35 -56.67 -37.40
N GLY A 783 36.02 -56.81 -37.38
CA GLY A 783 35.28 -58.06 -37.42
C GLY A 783 35.00 -58.66 -36.03
N ALA A 784 33.94 -59.45 -35.92
CA ALA A 784 33.75 -60.34 -34.77
C ALA A 784 34.56 -61.62 -35.04
N TYR A 785 35.61 -61.86 -34.26
CA TYR A 785 36.36 -63.11 -34.31
C TYR A 785 35.49 -64.24 -33.73
N GLN A 786 34.57 -64.79 -34.54
CA GLN A 786 33.83 -65.99 -34.14
C GLN A 786 34.79 -67.17 -34.19
N ALA A 787 35.27 -67.54 -32.99
CA ALA A 787 36.03 -68.74 -32.79
C ALA A 787 35.22 -69.96 -33.28
N TYR A 788 35.92 -70.84 -34.02
CA TYR A 788 35.70 -72.29 -34.07
C TYR A 788 35.06 -72.94 -35.32
N GLU A 789 34.77 -72.23 -36.40
CA GLU A 789 34.45 -72.90 -37.68
C GLU A 789 35.42 -72.45 -38.77
N ARG A 790 35.86 -73.38 -39.63
CA ARG A 790 36.72 -73.07 -40.78
C ARG A 790 36.10 -71.86 -41.48
N PRO A 791 36.81 -70.71 -41.60
CA PRO A 791 36.22 -69.56 -42.27
C PRO A 791 35.85 -70.02 -43.67
N SER A 792 34.55 -70.06 -43.96
CA SER A 792 34.11 -70.13 -45.34
C SER A 792 34.59 -68.85 -46.05
N ARG A 793 34.56 -68.84 -47.37
CA ARG A 793 34.96 -67.72 -48.24
C ARG A 793 34.38 -66.34 -47.82
N ASP A 794 33.31 -66.32 -47.02
CA ASP A 794 32.61 -65.15 -46.48
C ASP A 794 32.83 -64.92 -44.95
N GLY A 795 33.75 -65.65 -44.31
CA GLY A 795 33.95 -65.68 -42.86
C GLY A 795 34.76 -64.51 -42.28
N TYR A 796 35.32 -63.64 -43.11
CA TYR A 796 35.94 -62.40 -42.66
C TYR A 796 34.85 -61.35 -42.46
N THR A 797 34.41 -61.19 -41.23
CA THR A 797 33.38 -60.22 -40.86
C THR A 797 33.96 -58.80 -40.71
N GLY A 798 35.29 -58.66 -40.75
CA GLY A 798 36.03 -57.41 -40.59
C GLY A 798 36.65 -56.90 -41.89
N TRP A 799 36.58 -55.61 -42.15
CA TRP A 799 37.17 -54.96 -43.33
C TRP A 799 38.69 -55.10 -43.34
N LEU A 800 39.38 -54.87 -42.21
CA LEU A 800 40.84 -55.02 -42.11
C LEU A 800 41.30 -56.48 -42.24
N ASP A 801 40.49 -57.43 -41.80
CA ASP A 801 40.80 -58.86 -41.92
C ASP A 801 40.85 -59.33 -43.38
N SER A 802 40.10 -58.66 -44.27
CA SER A 802 40.13 -58.94 -45.70
C SER A 802 41.40 -58.46 -46.42
N LEU A 803 42.27 -57.68 -45.77
CA LEU A 803 43.48 -57.09 -46.36
C LEU A 803 44.75 -57.93 -46.09
N PRO A 804 45.77 -57.89 -46.98
CA PRO A 804 47.09 -58.48 -46.74
C PRO A 804 47.82 -57.88 -45.52
N ARG A 805 48.48 -58.72 -44.70
CA ARG A 805 49.19 -58.28 -43.47
C ARG A 805 50.70 -58.07 -43.65
N GLY A 806 51.30 -58.48 -44.77
CA GLY A 806 52.73 -58.29 -45.04
C GLY A 806 53.63 -59.32 -44.34
N VAL A 807 54.90 -59.00 -44.06
CA VAL A 807 55.88 -59.96 -43.49
C VAL A 807 55.50 -60.38 -42.05
N VAL A 808 55.13 -61.65 -41.86
CA VAL A 808 54.73 -62.22 -40.55
C VAL A 808 55.84 -63.03 -39.87
N ALA A 809 56.83 -63.52 -40.61
CA ALA A 809 58.01 -64.16 -40.02
C ALA A 809 59.26 -63.98 -40.88
N ARG A 810 60.44 -64.02 -40.23
CA ARG A 810 61.74 -63.92 -40.90
C ARG A 810 62.80 -64.78 -40.21
N GLY A 811 63.48 -65.60 -40.98
CA GLY A 811 64.68 -66.33 -40.61
C GLY A 811 65.91 -65.76 -41.31
N ARG A 812 67.06 -65.78 -40.64
CA ARG A 812 68.36 -65.38 -41.20
C ARG A 812 69.38 -66.47 -40.95
N LEU A 813 70.21 -66.74 -41.95
CA LEU A 813 71.33 -67.67 -41.82
C LEU A 813 72.37 -67.14 -40.82
N ASN A 814 72.82 -68.00 -39.89
CA ASN A 814 73.87 -67.64 -38.95
C ASN A 814 75.21 -67.39 -39.69
N PRO A 815 75.87 -66.23 -39.46
CA PRO A 815 77.14 -65.89 -40.09
C PRO A 815 78.31 -66.85 -39.80
N ASP A 816 78.24 -67.62 -38.70
CA ASP A 816 79.34 -68.44 -38.17
C ASP A 816 79.25 -69.93 -38.57
N ILE A 817 78.29 -70.31 -39.42
CA ILE A 817 78.27 -71.65 -40.03
C ILE A 817 79.52 -71.82 -40.89
N ASN A 818 80.31 -72.85 -40.62
CA ASN A 818 81.59 -73.12 -41.27
C ASN A 818 81.40 -73.61 -42.72
N VAL A 819 81.19 -72.66 -43.63
CA VAL A 819 80.77 -72.82 -45.03
C VAL A 819 81.84 -73.38 -45.99
N ASN A 820 83.06 -73.65 -45.49
CA ASN A 820 84.12 -74.33 -46.25
C ASN A 820 84.10 -75.87 -46.13
N ARG A 821 83.19 -76.47 -45.34
CA ARG A 821 82.90 -77.90 -45.44
C ARG A 821 82.11 -78.15 -46.73
N GLY A 822 82.78 -78.76 -47.71
CA GLY A 822 82.08 -79.31 -48.86
C GLY A 822 81.00 -80.28 -48.37
N VAL A 823 79.75 -80.02 -48.73
CA VAL A 823 78.66 -80.95 -48.45
C VAL A 823 78.76 -82.02 -49.53
N SER A 824 79.18 -83.23 -49.17
CA SER A 824 79.34 -84.34 -50.10
C SER A 824 78.30 -85.39 -49.76
N ASN A 825 77.34 -85.59 -50.66
CA ASN A 825 76.37 -86.68 -50.61
C ASN A 825 75.52 -86.70 -49.32
N GLY A 826 74.75 -85.63 -49.05
CA GLY A 826 73.96 -85.51 -47.83
C GLY A 826 73.05 -84.27 -47.77
N VAL A 827 72.29 -84.16 -46.67
CA VAL A 827 71.34 -83.08 -46.37
C VAL A 827 71.83 -82.27 -45.17
N ILE A 828 71.88 -80.94 -45.29
CA ILE A 828 72.26 -80.03 -44.18
C ILE A 828 71.13 -79.03 -43.93
N GLY A 829 70.68 -78.89 -42.69
CA GLY A 829 69.80 -77.81 -42.25
C GLY A 829 70.55 -76.48 -42.16
N LEU A 830 70.02 -75.45 -42.81
CA LEU A 830 70.60 -74.11 -42.91
C LEU A 830 69.95 -73.14 -41.91
N MET A 831 68.62 -73.04 -41.91
CA MET A 831 67.88 -72.19 -40.98
C MET A 831 66.49 -72.74 -40.71
N GLU A 832 65.98 -72.46 -39.52
CA GLU A 832 64.61 -72.78 -39.15
C GLU A 832 63.85 -71.50 -38.82
N LEU A 833 62.57 -71.43 -39.20
CA LEU A 833 61.65 -70.40 -38.74
C LEU A 833 60.31 -71.03 -38.42
N GLN A 834 59.53 -70.34 -37.60
CA GLN A 834 58.15 -70.71 -37.36
C GLN A 834 57.25 -69.49 -37.51
N PHE A 835 56.02 -69.73 -37.91
CA PHE A 835 54.99 -68.71 -37.91
C PHE A 835 53.63 -69.34 -37.62
N GLN A 836 52.70 -68.53 -37.13
CA GLN A 836 51.32 -68.95 -37.00
C GLN A 836 50.66 -68.79 -38.36
N GLN A 837 50.35 -69.91 -39.01
CA GLN A 837 49.44 -69.89 -40.15
C GLN A 837 48.01 -69.70 -39.63
N GLU A 838 47.17 -69.07 -40.43
CA GLU A 838 45.74 -68.94 -40.17
C GLU A 838 44.97 -69.63 -41.29
N ALA A 839 43.95 -70.41 -40.93
CA ALA A 839 43.08 -71.06 -41.91
C ALA A 839 42.45 -70.02 -42.84
N GLY A 840 42.51 -70.24 -44.16
CA GLY A 840 41.86 -69.36 -45.15
C GLY A 840 42.70 -68.17 -45.62
N ARG A 841 43.92 -67.99 -45.10
CA ARG A 841 44.88 -66.97 -45.56
C ARG A 841 45.96 -67.57 -46.45
N GLN A 842 46.40 -66.80 -47.43
CA GLN A 842 47.52 -67.16 -48.30
C GLN A 842 48.75 -66.37 -47.88
N PHE A 843 49.87 -67.08 -47.82
CA PHE A 843 51.17 -66.55 -47.52
C PHE A 843 52.08 -66.73 -48.73
N LYS A 844 53.09 -65.89 -48.84
CA LYS A 844 54.18 -66.00 -49.79
C LYS A 844 55.45 -66.23 -48.99
N ILE A 845 56.02 -67.41 -49.12
CA ILE A 845 57.29 -67.76 -48.49
C ILE A 845 58.38 -67.46 -49.50
N THR A 846 59.31 -66.60 -49.12
CA THR A 846 60.44 -66.19 -49.95
C THR A 846 61.73 -66.67 -49.34
N VAL A 847 62.45 -67.52 -50.04
CA VAL A 847 63.85 -67.80 -49.75
C VAL A 847 64.69 -66.93 -50.66
N GLU A 848 65.34 -65.92 -50.09
CA GLU A 848 66.24 -65.09 -50.88
C GLU A 848 67.38 -65.93 -51.47
N PRO A 849 67.85 -65.59 -52.68
CA PRO A 849 68.83 -66.41 -53.37
C PRO A 849 70.11 -66.63 -52.55
N ILE A 850 70.43 -67.89 -52.29
CA ILE A 850 71.67 -68.36 -51.67
C ILE A 850 72.60 -68.85 -52.77
N THR A 851 73.83 -68.34 -52.80
CA THR A 851 74.81 -68.73 -53.81
C THR A 851 75.59 -69.96 -53.39
N VAL A 852 75.61 -70.98 -54.25
CA VAL A 852 76.33 -72.25 -54.08
C VAL A 852 77.30 -72.48 -55.24
N PHE A 853 78.44 -73.11 -54.95
CA PHE A 853 79.40 -73.63 -55.92
C PHE A 853 79.18 -75.13 -56.10
N VAL A 854 78.88 -75.55 -57.32
CA VAL A 854 78.61 -76.96 -57.63
C VAL A 854 79.76 -77.52 -58.48
N PHE A 855 80.53 -78.45 -57.91
CA PHE A 855 81.73 -79.01 -58.54
C PHE A 855 81.40 -80.16 -59.52
N ASP A 856 82.36 -80.48 -60.42
CA ASP A 856 82.24 -81.37 -61.60
C ASP A 856 81.15 -82.45 -61.57
N GLY A 857 80.10 -82.22 -62.35
CA GLY A 857 79.00 -83.15 -62.57
C GLY A 857 78.04 -83.35 -61.38
N GLY A 858 78.14 -82.54 -60.33
CA GLY A 858 77.28 -82.58 -59.14
C GLY A 858 75.99 -81.76 -59.29
N SER A 859 75.08 -81.94 -58.33
CA SER A 859 73.85 -81.17 -58.17
C SER A 859 73.70 -80.63 -56.74
N ALA A 860 73.05 -79.47 -56.67
CA ALA A 860 72.65 -78.83 -55.42
C ALA A 860 71.15 -78.57 -55.47
N ARG A 861 70.46 -78.91 -54.38
CA ARG A 861 69.03 -78.68 -54.20
C ARG A 861 68.80 -77.95 -52.88
N LEU A 862 68.24 -76.75 -52.96
CA LEU A 862 67.80 -75.99 -51.79
C LEU A 862 66.35 -76.34 -51.52
N VAL A 863 66.02 -76.86 -50.34
CA VAL A 863 64.70 -77.42 -50.00
C VAL A 863 64.16 -76.76 -48.73
N VAL A 864 62.90 -76.32 -48.73
CA VAL A 864 62.17 -75.96 -47.52
C VAL A 864 61.39 -77.19 -47.06
N ARG A 865 61.66 -77.67 -45.85
CA ARG A 865 60.96 -78.78 -45.18
C ARG A 865 60.09 -78.24 -44.06
N TYR A 866 59.05 -78.96 -43.67
CA TYR A 866 58.10 -78.41 -42.69
C TYR A 866 57.35 -79.46 -41.85
N THR A 867 56.71 -78.99 -40.78
CA THR A 867 55.80 -79.72 -39.88
C THR A 867 54.64 -78.82 -39.46
N TRP A 868 53.40 -79.35 -39.50
CA TRP A 868 52.18 -78.56 -39.28
C TRP A 868 51.70 -78.48 -37.81
N ASP A 869 52.27 -79.30 -36.94
CA ASP A 869 51.87 -79.49 -35.53
C ASP A 869 52.78 -78.72 -34.55
N GLY A 870 53.70 -77.91 -35.06
CA GLY A 870 54.69 -77.20 -34.25
C GLY A 870 55.89 -78.05 -33.80
N SER A 871 55.96 -79.34 -34.16
CA SER A 871 57.15 -80.16 -33.92
C SER A 871 58.33 -79.67 -34.78
N GLN A 872 59.58 -80.01 -34.45
CA GLN A 872 60.75 -79.55 -35.22
C GLN A 872 60.91 -80.38 -36.51
N PRO A 873 61.02 -79.76 -37.71
CA PRO A 873 61.29 -80.49 -38.94
C PRO A 873 62.71 -81.07 -38.97
N ASN A 874 62.92 -82.17 -39.70
CA ASN A 874 64.21 -82.83 -39.89
C ASN A 874 64.43 -83.27 -41.36
N SER A 875 65.54 -83.96 -41.64
CA SER A 875 65.94 -84.38 -43.00
C SER A 875 65.03 -85.40 -43.69
N THR A 876 64.00 -85.90 -43.00
CA THR A 876 62.97 -86.80 -43.56
C THR A 876 61.58 -86.14 -43.62
N SER A 877 61.41 -84.95 -43.04
CA SER A 877 60.15 -84.19 -43.06
C SER A 877 59.75 -83.82 -44.48
N SER A 878 58.45 -83.69 -44.72
CA SER A 878 57.89 -83.35 -46.03
C SER A 878 58.50 -82.06 -46.59
N ASN A 879 58.69 -82.05 -47.91
CA ASN A 879 59.18 -80.88 -48.63
C ASN A 879 58.00 -79.96 -48.96
N LEU A 880 58.19 -78.66 -48.72
CA LEU A 880 57.25 -77.61 -49.08
C LEU A 880 57.57 -77.00 -50.45
N ALA A 881 58.85 -76.73 -50.70
CA ALA A 881 59.35 -76.19 -51.97
C ALA A 881 60.83 -76.49 -52.14
N ASP A 882 61.32 -76.49 -53.38
CA ASP A 882 62.74 -76.65 -53.65
C ASP A 882 63.22 -76.01 -54.96
N TRP A 883 64.52 -75.77 -55.04
CA TRP A 883 65.22 -75.26 -56.21
C TRP A 883 66.48 -76.09 -56.46
N GLN A 884 66.60 -76.67 -57.64
CA GLN A 884 67.70 -77.55 -58.01
C GLN A 884 68.50 -77.00 -59.19
N VAL A 885 69.83 -77.17 -59.12
CA VAL A 885 70.76 -76.90 -60.22
C VAL A 885 71.77 -78.04 -60.35
N ARG A 886 72.31 -78.18 -61.56
CA ARG A 886 73.34 -79.18 -61.87
C ARG A 886 74.45 -78.52 -62.68
N SER A 887 75.70 -78.84 -62.35
CA SER A 887 76.86 -78.43 -63.15
C SER A 887 77.17 -79.46 -64.22
N SER A 888 77.38 -79.03 -65.48
CA SER A 888 77.86 -79.88 -66.58
C SER A 888 79.39 -79.93 -66.70
N GLY A 889 80.12 -79.21 -65.84
CA GLY A 889 81.59 -79.18 -65.80
C GLY A 889 82.14 -77.93 -65.09
N GLY A 890 83.24 -78.07 -64.35
CA GLY A 890 83.87 -77.00 -63.55
C GLY A 890 83.21 -76.77 -62.18
N ALA A 891 83.49 -75.60 -61.59
CA ALA A 891 82.91 -75.15 -60.31
C ALA A 891 82.10 -73.83 -60.45
N PRO A 892 81.05 -73.78 -61.29
CA PRO A 892 80.22 -72.60 -61.46
C PRO A 892 79.45 -72.22 -60.19
N LYS A 893 79.15 -70.93 -60.06
CA LYS A 893 78.25 -70.39 -59.04
C LYS A 893 76.81 -70.43 -59.54
N PHE A 894 75.90 -70.89 -58.70
CA PHE A 894 74.47 -70.80 -58.91
C PHE A 894 73.81 -70.12 -57.72
N SER A 895 72.79 -69.30 -57.98
CA SER A 895 71.96 -68.71 -56.93
C SER A 895 70.64 -69.47 -56.87
N LEU A 896 70.38 -70.09 -55.72
CA LEU A 896 69.19 -70.91 -55.46
C LEU A 896 68.29 -70.20 -54.46
N GLY A 897 67.02 -70.08 -54.77
CA GLY A 897 66.02 -69.41 -53.93
C GLY A 897 64.99 -68.68 -54.79
N GLY A 898 63.79 -68.54 -54.24
CA GLY A 898 62.68 -67.88 -54.89
C GLY A 898 61.52 -67.72 -53.91
N SER A 899 60.43 -67.16 -54.41
CA SER A 899 59.18 -67.05 -53.68
C SER A 899 58.18 -68.08 -54.18
N PHE A 900 57.39 -68.66 -53.28
CA PHE A 900 56.27 -69.52 -53.62
C PHE A 900 55.06 -69.19 -52.73
N PRO A 901 53.83 -69.30 -53.25
CA PRO A 901 52.63 -69.18 -52.44
C PRO A 901 52.47 -70.41 -51.54
N TYR A 902 51.89 -70.21 -50.37
CA TYR A 902 51.58 -71.22 -49.37
C TYR A 902 50.23 -70.89 -48.75
N GLU A 903 49.31 -71.84 -48.72
CA GLU A 903 47.99 -71.64 -48.14
C GLU A 903 47.96 -72.12 -46.69
N GLY A 904 47.43 -71.29 -45.80
CA GLY A 904 47.22 -71.66 -44.41
C GLY A 904 46.08 -72.67 -44.30
N GLU A 905 46.41 -73.92 -44.00
CA GLU A 905 45.41 -75.00 -43.91
C GLU A 905 44.67 -75.03 -42.56
N SER A 906 45.28 -74.47 -41.52
CA SER A 906 44.75 -74.45 -40.15
C SER A 906 45.33 -73.30 -39.35
N THR A 907 44.70 -72.93 -38.24
CA THR A 907 45.22 -71.91 -37.32
C THR A 907 46.19 -72.53 -36.30
N THR A 908 47.38 -72.91 -36.75
CA THR A 908 48.43 -73.56 -35.95
C THR A 908 49.81 -72.94 -36.20
N ILE A 909 50.79 -73.31 -35.37
CA ILE A 909 52.19 -72.96 -35.64
C ILE A 909 52.75 -73.98 -36.62
N ILE A 910 53.18 -73.49 -37.79
CA ILE A 910 54.02 -74.26 -38.71
C ILE A 910 55.48 -73.92 -38.46
N ARG A 911 56.36 -74.93 -38.52
CA ARG A 911 57.81 -74.76 -38.49
C ARG A 911 58.39 -75.17 -39.83
N LEU A 912 59.29 -74.35 -40.36
CA LEU A 912 59.97 -74.52 -41.63
C LEU A 912 61.47 -74.66 -41.40
N LEU A 913 62.10 -75.65 -42.03
CA LEU A 913 63.53 -75.87 -42.05
C LEU A 913 64.04 -75.75 -43.49
N LEU A 914 64.86 -74.76 -43.78
CA LEU A 914 65.59 -74.66 -45.03
C LEU A 914 66.79 -75.60 -45.00
N CYS A 915 66.95 -76.45 -46.01
CA CYS A 915 68.01 -77.43 -46.14
C CYS A 915 68.73 -77.30 -47.48
N LEU A 916 70.02 -77.67 -47.53
CA LEU A 916 70.77 -77.90 -48.76
C LEU A 916 71.06 -79.39 -48.91
N GLU A 917 70.65 -79.97 -50.03
CA GLU A 917 70.87 -81.36 -50.41
C GLU A 917 71.83 -81.45 -51.60
N THR A 918 72.75 -82.41 -51.56
CA THR A 918 73.79 -82.53 -52.60
C THR A 918 74.10 -84.00 -52.85
N ASP A 919 74.40 -84.36 -54.11
CA ASP A 919 74.86 -85.70 -54.50
C ASP A 919 76.40 -85.81 -54.53
N LYS A 920 77.08 -84.66 -54.63
CA LYS A 920 78.54 -84.50 -54.65
C LYS A 920 78.91 -83.25 -53.86
N THR A 921 80.21 -82.94 -53.81
CA THR A 921 80.74 -81.77 -53.13
C THR A 921 80.14 -80.47 -53.65
N VAL A 922 79.45 -79.74 -52.78
CA VAL A 922 78.95 -78.36 -53.01
C VAL A 922 79.44 -77.47 -51.88
N LYS A 923 79.76 -76.20 -52.18
CA LYS A 923 80.15 -75.19 -51.18
C LYS A 923 79.19 -74.00 -51.18
N LEU A 924 78.91 -73.43 -50.01
CA LEU A 924 78.20 -72.16 -49.89
C LEU A 924 79.20 -71.00 -50.10
N ASP A 925 78.80 -69.93 -50.80
CA ASP A 925 79.68 -68.78 -51.02
C ASP A 925 79.76 -67.88 -49.76
N ASP A 926 80.97 -67.69 -49.24
CA ASP A 926 81.22 -67.13 -47.90
C ASP A 926 81.65 -65.65 -47.89
N ARG A 927 81.83 -65.03 -49.07
CA ARG A 927 82.60 -63.76 -49.20
C ARG A 927 81.84 -62.45 -49.00
N SER A 928 80.52 -62.44 -48.82
CA SER A 928 79.78 -61.18 -48.61
C SER A 928 78.52 -61.31 -47.76
N TRP A 929 78.25 -60.31 -46.91
CA TRP A 929 77.04 -60.21 -46.10
C TRP A 929 75.74 -60.15 -46.92
N SER A 930 75.85 -59.76 -48.20
CA SER A 930 74.76 -59.65 -49.18
C SER A 930 74.37 -60.96 -49.88
N THR A 931 75.11 -62.06 -49.68
CA THR A 931 74.84 -63.38 -50.31
C THR A 931 74.32 -64.42 -49.32
N ARG A 932 74.04 -64.00 -48.08
CA ARG A 932 73.51 -64.85 -47.01
C ARG A 932 71.98 -64.69 -47.01
N GLY A 933 71.30 -65.58 -47.73
CA GLY A 933 69.85 -65.52 -47.94
C GLY A 933 69.05 -65.47 -46.63
N ARG A 934 67.89 -64.83 -46.69
CA ARG A 934 66.85 -64.82 -45.66
C ARG A 934 65.69 -65.69 -46.12
N MET A 935 64.94 -66.22 -45.16
CA MET A 935 63.63 -66.79 -45.43
C MET A 935 62.57 -65.89 -44.82
N LEU A 936 61.67 -65.36 -45.64
CA LEU A 936 60.58 -64.46 -45.26
C LEU A 936 59.25 -65.18 -45.47
N VAL A 937 58.30 -64.94 -44.58
CA VAL A 937 56.90 -65.33 -44.77
C VAL A 937 56.09 -64.06 -44.81
N GLU A 938 55.41 -63.81 -45.92
CA GLU A 938 54.54 -62.66 -46.14
C GLU A 938 53.08 -63.14 -46.17
N ASP A 939 52.20 -62.60 -45.35
CA ASP A 939 50.76 -62.75 -45.50
C ASP A 939 50.27 -61.84 -46.63
N ILE A 940 49.78 -62.47 -47.70
CA ILE A 940 49.35 -61.78 -48.92
C ILE A 940 47.82 -61.64 -49.02
N GLY A 941 47.11 -61.87 -47.91
CA GLY A 941 45.65 -61.73 -47.81
C GLY A 941 44.91 -63.07 -47.72
N PRO A 942 43.57 -63.05 -47.87
CA PRO A 942 42.77 -64.26 -48.03
C PRO A 942 43.24 -65.11 -49.21
N ILE A 943 43.00 -66.43 -49.16
CA ILE A 943 43.32 -67.34 -50.28
C ILE A 943 42.62 -66.87 -51.55
N VAL A 944 43.42 -66.63 -52.59
CA VAL A 944 42.93 -66.33 -53.94
C VAL A 944 42.87 -67.65 -54.72
N GLU A 945 41.73 -67.93 -55.36
CA GLU A 945 41.58 -69.11 -56.22
C GLU A 945 42.59 -69.08 -57.38
N ASP A 946 43.13 -70.26 -57.73
CA ASP A 946 44.12 -70.40 -58.81
C ASP A 946 43.59 -69.85 -60.15
N THR A 947 44.36 -68.96 -60.77
CA THR A 947 44.03 -68.32 -62.07
C THR A 947 44.87 -68.86 -63.23
N THR A 948 45.46 -70.05 -63.06
CA THR A 948 46.40 -70.65 -64.01
C THR A 948 45.82 -70.74 -65.43
N VAL A 949 46.53 -70.14 -66.39
CA VAL A 949 46.27 -70.28 -67.83
C VAL A 949 47.40 -71.12 -68.42
N ASP A 950 47.23 -72.45 -68.41
CA ASP A 950 48.20 -73.34 -69.06
C ASP A 950 48.08 -73.21 -70.59
N ARG A 951 49.13 -72.72 -71.26
CA ARG A 951 49.22 -72.65 -72.73
C ARG A 951 50.25 -73.62 -73.34
N LEU A 952 50.83 -74.53 -72.55
CA LEU A 952 51.84 -75.50 -73.02
C LEU A 952 51.40 -76.96 -72.91
N LEU A 953 50.27 -77.29 -72.29
CA LEU A 953 49.52 -78.52 -72.61
C LEU A 953 48.62 -78.28 -73.83
N LYS A 954 49.04 -78.74 -75.01
CA LYS A 954 48.14 -78.91 -76.18
C LYS A 954 47.20 -80.09 -75.90
N VAL A 955 46.09 -79.87 -75.20
CA VAL A 955 44.94 -80.77 -75.22
C VAL A 955 43.68 -79.97 -75.53
N GLU A 956 42.96 -80.44 -76.54
CA GLU A 956 41.69 -79.89 -77.04
C GLU A 956 40.60 -80.01 -75.95
N ASN A 957 40.45 -78.97 -75.13
CA ASN A 957 39.18 -78.54 -74.57
C ASN A 957 39.36 -77.11 -74.06
N SER A 958 38.99 -76.18 -74.94
CA SER A 958 38.99 -74.76 -74.67
C SER A 958 38.07 -74.40 -73.50
N VAL A 959 38.70 -73.92 -72.43
CA VAL A 959 38.32 -72.74 -71.63
C VAL A 959 37.01 -72.82 -70.84
N SER A 960 37.13 -72.64 -69.53
CA SER A 960 36.51 -71.47 -68.89
C SER A 960 37.39 -71.01 -67.74
N SER A 961 38.08 -69.89 -67.96
CA SER A 961 38.73 -69.08 -66.90
C SER A 961 37.74 -68.86 -65.76
N PRO A 962 38.15 -68.97 -64.48
CA PRO A 962 37.32 -68.49 -63.37
C PRO A 962 37.10 -66.99 -63.55
N GLU A 963 35.86 -66.54 -63.39
CA GLU A 963 35.53 -65.12 -63.40
C GLU A 963 36.06 -64.50 -62.09
N PRO A 964 36.84 -63.40 -62.15
CA PRO A 964 37.32 -62.72 -60.94
C PRO A 964 36.16 -62.35 -60.01
N PRO A 965 36.35 -62.32 -58.67
CA PRO A 965 35.32 -61.84 -57.77
C PRO A 965 34.86 -60.43 -58.22
N ALA A 966 33.55 -60.27 -58.38
CA ALA A 966 32.96 -59.03 -58.86
C ALA A 966 33.30 -57.88 -57.91
N PRO A 967 33.73 -56.71 -58.41
CA PRO A 967 34.03 -55.55 -57.57
C PRO A 967 32.80 -55.11 -56.77
N GLU A 968 33.02 -54.57 -55.57
CA GLU A 968 31.96 -53.97 -54.75
C GLU A 968 31.20 -52.90 -55.53
N LYS A 969 29.88 -53.07 -55.60
CA LYS A 969 29.01 -52.16 -56.35
C LYS A 969 28.78 -50.88 -55.55
N ARG A 970 29.28 -49.74 -56.04
CA ARG A 970 29.07 -48.41 -55.44
C ARG A 970 27.71 -47.85 -55.84
N ASN A 971 27.08 -47.09 -54.95
CA ASN A 971 25.81 -46.40 -55.26
C ASN A 971 26.10 -45.16 -56.12
N TYR A 972 25.48 -45.09 -57.29
CA TYR A 972 25.53 -43.96 -58.21
C TYR A 972 24.13 -43.38 -58.42
N THR A 973 24.04 -42.04 -58.50
CA THR A 973 22.85 -41.33 -59.00
C THR A 973 23.26 -40.51 -60.21
N LYS A 974 22.67 -40.79 -61.38
CA LYS A 974 22.98 -40.07 -62.62
C LYS A 974 21.71 -39.60 -63.31
N ARG A 975 21.71 -38.34 -63.75
CA ARG A 975 20.66 -37.74 -64.57
C ARG A 975 21.09 -37.69 -66.02
N TYR A 976 20.24 -38.23 -66.89
CA TYR A 976 20.40 -38.21 -68.33
C TYR A 976 19.38 -37.26 -68.92
N TRP A 977 19.84 -36.07 -69.31
CA TRP A 977 19.00 -35.07 -69.97
C TRP A 977 18.68 -35.49 -71.40
N ALA A 978 17.48 -35.17 -71.88
CA ALA A 978 17.09 -35.45 -73.25
C ALA A 978 18.02 -34.73 -74.24
N THR A 979 18.46 -35.44 -75.27
CA THR A 979 19.38 -34.92 -76.30
C THR A 979 18.66 -34.42 -77.53
N ALA A 980 17.48 -34.96 -77.83
CA ALA A 980 16.64 -34.51 -78.92
C ALA A 980 15.19 -34.95 -78.70
N GLY A 981 14.25 -34.21 -79.26
CA GLY A 981 12.85 -34.62 -79.34
C GLY A 981 12.27 -34.25 -80.70
N ARG A 982 11.27 -35.02 -81.16
CA ARG A 982 10.52 -34.72 -82.38
C ARG A 982 9.09 -35.17 -82.25
N ALA A 983 8.19 -34.31 -82.71
CA ALA A 983 6.77 -34.62 -82.83
C ALA A 983 6.43 -35.09 -84.24
N PHE A 984 5.54 -36.08 -84.31
CA PHE A 984 5.11 -36.78 -85.50
C PHE A 984 3.59 -36.75 -85.60
N TYR A 985 3.11 -36.72 -86.84
CA TYR A 985 1.70 -36.89 -87.10
C TYR A 985 1.38 -38.38 -87.20
N THR A 986 0.31 -38.80 -86.55
CA THR A 986 -0.19 -40.19 -86.62
C THR A 986 -0.56 -40.62 -88.04
N ARG A 987 -0.87 -39.68 -88.93
CA ARG A 987 -1.14 -39.92 -90.35
C ARG A 987 0.12 -39.99 -91.24
N GLY A 988 1.31 -39.80 -90.67
CA GLY A 988 2.60 -39.85 -91.38
C GLY A 988 3.32 -38.49 -91.44
N GLY A 989 4.65 -38.53 -91.45
CA GLY A 989 5.52 -37.34 -91.43
C GLY A 989 5.79 -36.78 -90.03
N TYR A 990 6.60 -35.71 -89.97
CA TYR A 990 7.00 -35.04 -88.72
C TYR A 990 6.76 -33.54 -88.79
N ARG A 991 6.70 -32.92 -87.61
CA ARG A 991 6.47 -31.48 -87.49
C ARG A 991 7.76 -30.69 -87.65
N THR A 992 7.76 -29.71 -88.55
CA THR A 992 8.92 -28.86 -88.86
C THR A 992 8.91 -27.49 -88.17
N SER A 993 7.80 -27.13 -87.51
CA SER A 993 7.64 -25.91 -86.71
C SER A 993 7.50 -26.23 -85.23
N ASN A 994 8.00 -25.35 -84.35
CA ASN A 994 8.10 -25.60 -82.90
C ASN A 994 8.82 -26.93 -82.60
N THR A 995 10.00 -27.11 -83.19
CA THR A 995 10.84 -28.33 -83.10
C THR A 995 11.43 -28.57 -81.71
N ASP A 996 11.34 -27.58 -80.84
CA ASP A 996 11.65 -27.64 -79.41
C ASP A 996 10.53 -28.32 -78.59
N LEU A 997 9.35 -28.50 -79.17
CA LEU A 997 8.18 -29.05 -78.50
C LEU A 997 7.92 -30.51 -78.88
N VAL A 998 7.48 -31.26 -77.87
CA VAL A 998 6.91 -32.59 -77.98
C VAL A 998 5.43 -32.53 -77.67
N TYR A 999 4.65 -33.21 -78.48
CA TYR A 999 3.19 -33.23 -78.46
C TYR A 999 2.68 -34.66 -78.26
N GLN A 1000 1.52 -34.76 -77.64
CA GLN A 1000 0.66 -35.94 -77.68
C GLN A 1000 -0.79 -35.54 -77.86
N GLY A 1001 -1.63 -36.51 -78.21
CA GLY A 1001 -3.09 -36.36 -78.31
C GLY A 1001 -3.55 -35.75 -79.63
N ASP A 1002 -4.85 -35.52 -79.76
CA ASP A 1002 -5.47 -34.97 -80.96
C ASP A 1002 -5.42 -33.44 -80.95
N GLN A 1003 -4.54 -32.85 -81.75
CA GLN A 1003 -4.51 -31.40 -81.89
C GLN A 1003 -5.66 -30.95 -82.81
N PRO A 1004 -6.51 -30.02 -82.37
CA PRO A 1004 -7.53 -29.44 -83.23
C PRO A 1004 -6.92 -28.88 -84.53
N GLY A 1005 -7.39 -29.38 -85.68
CA GLY A 1005 -6.95 -28.96 -87.01
C GLY A 1005 -5.68 -29.62 -87.56
N MET A 1006 -4.90 -30.34 -86.73
CA MET A 1006 -3.69 -31.05 -87.19
C MET A 1006 -3.74 -32.57 -87.00
N GLY A 1007 -4.74 -33.08 -86.28
CA GLY A 1007 -4.92 -34.52 -86.04
C GLY A 1007 -4.03 -35.05 -84.92
N GLY A 1008 -3.99 -36.38 -84.79
CA GLY A 1008 -3.24 -37.04 -83.74
C GLY A 1008 -1.74 -36.83 -83.82
N MET A 1009 -1.15 -36.48 -82.68
CA MET A 1009 0.29 -36.32 -82.52
C MET A 1009 0.86 -37.29 -81.51
N ARG A 1010 2.09 -37.72 -81.78
CA ARG A 1010 2.95 -38.47 -80.86
C ARG A 1010 4.37 -37.97 -81.02
N SER A 1011 5.16 -38.10 -79.98
CA SER A 1011 6.55 -37.64 -80.00
C SER A 1011 7.51 -38.72 -79.55
N ALA A 1012 8.75 -38.62 -80.02
CA ALA A 1012 9.86 -39.44 -79.56
C ALA A 1012 10.93 -38.52 -78.95
N ILE A 1013 11.48 -38.92 -77.82
CA ILE A 1013 12.51 -38.21 -77.07
C ILE A 1013 13.70 -39.15 -76.88
N LEU A 1014 14.87 -38.71 -77.34
CA LEU A 1014 16.12 -39.42 -77.17
C LEU A 1014 16.81 -38.97 -75.89
N PHE A 1015 17.46 -39.93 -75.24
CA PHE A 1015 18.41 -39.70 -74.17
C PHE A 1015 19.78 -40.23 -74.59
N PRO A 1016 20.87 -39.77 -73.96
CA PRO A 1016 22.17 -40.42 -74.08
C PRO A 1016 22.05 -41.91 -73.75
N SER A 1017 22.89 -42.72 -74.38
CA SER A 1017 22.93 -44.15 -74.08
C SER A 1017 23.29 -44.36 -72.60
N MET A 1018 22.38 -44.99 -71.86
CA MET A 1018 22.61 -45.37 -70.46
C MET A 1018 23.28 -46.74 -70.35
N THR A 1019 23.41 -47.48 -71.46
CA THR A 1019 23.90 -48.88 -71.48
C THR A 1019 25.30 -49.01 -70.91
N GLY A 1020 26.20 -48.06 -71.22
CA GLY A 1020 27.58 -48.09 -70.71
C GLY A 1020 27.62 -47.93 -69.18
N ASP A 1021 26.91 -46.92 -68.68
CA ASP A 1021 26.79 -46.65 -67.24
C ASP A 1021 26.09 -47.80 -66.51
N LEU A 1022 25.00 -48.34 -67.07
CA LEU A 1022 24.16 -49.35 -66.42
C LEU A 1022 24.60 -50.80 -66.68
N SER A 1023 25.55 -51.07 -67.58
CA SER A 1023 26.08 -52.43 -67.80
C SER A 1023 26.66 -52.98 -66.49
N GLY A 1024 26.28 -54.20 -66.10
CA GLY A 1024 26.65 -54.78 -64.79
C GLY A 1024 25.93 -54.19 -63.56
N ALA A 1025 25.25 -53.05 -63.69
CA ALA A 1025 24.62 -52.35 -62.57
C ALA A 1025 23.31 -52.98 -62.09
N GLU A 1026 23.05 -52.93 -60.79
CA GLU A 1026 21.74 -53.17 -60.20
C GLU A 1026 20.99 -51.84 -60.03
N ILE A 1027 19.90 -51.65 -60.78
CA ILE A 1027 19.12 -50.40 -60.74
C ILE A 1027 18.22 -50.45 -59.50
N THR A 1028 18.35 -49.45 -58.61
CA THR A 1028 17.57 -49.36 -57.37
C THR A 1028 16.39 -48.39 -57.50
N SER A 1029 16.50 -47.40 -58.39
CA SER A 1029 15.39 -46.50 -58.73
C SER A 1029 15.59 -45.89 -60.11
N MET A 1030 14.51 -45.76 -60.88
CA MET A 1030 14.51 -45.02 -62.13
C MET A 1030 13.29 -44.11 -62.18
N THR A 1031 13.54 -42.81 -62.35
CA THR A 1031 12.48 -41.80 -62.45
C THR A 1031 12.69 -40.96 -63.69
N MET A 1032 11.60 -40.43 -64.22
CA MET A 1032 11.62 -39.53 -65.35
C MET A 1032 10.94 -38.23 -64.97
N ARG A 1033 11.56 -37.11 -65.29
CA ARG A 1033 10.88 -35.83 -65.31
C ARG A 1033 10.09 -35.69 -66.61
N ILE A 1034 8.79 -35.50 -66.46
CA ILE A 1034 7.91 -35.05 -67.54
C ILE A 1034 7.55 -33.58 -67.34
N ASP A 1035 7.52 -32.83 -68.44
CA ASP A 1035 7.26 -31.39 -68.45
C ASP A 1035 6.24 -31.08 -69.55
N PHE A 1036 4.99 -30.88 -69.15
CA PHE A 1036 3.93 -30.38 -70.03
C PHE A 1036 3.68 -28.92 -69.73
N THR A 1037 4.11 -28.06 -70.65
CA THR A 1037 3.91 -26.62 -70.57
C THR A 1037 2.49 -26.21 -70.96
N HIS A 1038 1.73 -27.11 -71.60
CA HIS A 1038 0.35 -26.88 -71.99
C HIS A 1038 -0.47 -28.17 -72.05
N TRP A 1039 -1.73 -28.06 -71.66
CA TRP A 1039 -2.79 -29.04 -71.86
C TRP A 1039 -4.01 -28.37 -72.49
N TYR A 1040 -4.76 -29.12 -73.29
CA TYR A 1040 -6.03 -28.65 -73.89
C TYR A 1040 -7.02 -28.21 -72.81
N TYR A 1041 -7.21 -29.05 -71.79
CA TYR A 1041 -8.07 -28.75 -70.65
C TYR A 1041 -7.30 -28.00 -69.54
N SER A 1042 -7.99 -27.10 -68.85
CA SER A 1042 -7.44 -26.30 -67.77
C SER A 1042 -7.07 -27.12 -66.53
N ALA A 1043 -7.76 -28.24 -66.30
CA ALA A 1043 -7.50 -29.16 -65.18
C ALA A 1043 -6.19 -29.97 -65.32
N GLY A 1044 -5.48 -29.84 -66.46
CA GLY A 1044 -4.36 -30.71 -66.80
C GLY A 1044 -4.77 -31.87 -67.70
N GLY A 1045 -3.91 -32.89 -67.81
CA GLY A 1045 -4.20 -34.07 -68.63
C GLY A 1045 -3.35 -35.29 -68.29
N ASP A 1046 -3.59 -36.37 -69.02
CA ASP A 1046 -2.92 -37.66 -68.81
C ASP A 1046 -1.76 -37.83 -69.80
N ALA A 1047 -0.57 -38.12 -69.28
CA ALA A 1047 0.63 -38.34 -70.06
C ALA A 1047 0.77 -39.81 -70.46
N GLN A 1048 0.63 -40.08 -71.76
CA GLN A 1048 0.79 -41.43 -72.31
C GLN A 1048 2.27 -41.68 -72.60
N ILE A 1049 2.92 -42.50 -71.77
CA ILE A 1049 4.35 -42.79 -71.87
C ILE A 1049 4.58 -44.06 -72.68
N GLN A 1050 5.47 -43.96 -73.66
CA GLN A 1050 5.87 -45.04 -74.54
C GLN A 1050 7.38 -45.23 -74.52
N LEU A 1051 7.85 -46.36 -75.02
CA LEU A 1051 9.26 -46.74 -75.02
C LEU A 1051 9.73 -47.06 -76.45
N HIS A 1052 10.97 -46.71 -76.77
CA HIS A 1052 11.56 -47.07 -78.06
C HIS A 1052 13.09 -47.25 -77.99
N GLY A 1053 13.62 -48.02 -78.94
CA GLY A 1053 15.06 -48.31 -79.07
C GLY A 1053 15.83 -47.40 -80.04
N LEU A 1054 15.20 -46.34 -80.55
CA LEU A 1054 15.80 -45.45 -81.56
C LEU A 1054 17.14 -44.85 -81.10
N SER A 1055 18.13 -44.84 -81.99
CA SER A 1055 19.42 -44.15 -81.80
C SER A 1055 19.45 -42.74 -82.41
N SER A 1056 18.53 -42.45 -83.33
CA SER A 1056 18.33 -41.15 -83.97
C SER A 1056 16.85 -40.94 -84.28
N LEU A 1057 16.43 -39.67 -84.44
CA LEU A 1057 15.02 -39.36 -84.71
C LEU A 1057 14.71 -39.52 -86.20
N PRO A 1058 13.80 -40.42 -86.58
CA PRO A 1058 13.42 -40.64 -87.97
C PRO A 1058 12.58 -39.48 -88.52
N THR A 1059 12.37 -39.45 -89.84
CA THR A 1059 11.51 -38.48 -90.53
C THR A 1059 10.05 -38.95 -90.65
N SER A 1060 9.77 -40.20 -90.34
CA SER A 1060 8.42 -40.75 -90.22
C SER A 1060 8.17 -41.29 -88.83
N MET A 1061 6.89 -41.44 -88.46
CA MET A 1061 6.47 -41.89 -87.14
C MET A 1061 7.11 -43.26 -86.81
N PRO A 1062 7.95 -43.36 -85.77
CA PRO A 1062 8.57 -44.62 -85.39
C PRO A 1062 7.58 -45.58 -84.72
N SER A 1063 7.87 -46.88 -84.82
CA SER A 1063 7.24 -47.86 -83.92
C SER A 1063 7.72 -47.61 -82.48
N MET A 1064 6.77 -47.35 -81.59
CA MET A 1064 7.00 -47.12 -80.16
C MET A 1064 5.97 -47.91 -79.37
N GLU A 1065 6.45 -48.65 -78.37
CA GLU A 1065 5.64 -49.53 -77.54
C GLU A 1065 4.99 -48.73 -76.42
N HIS A 1066 3.71 -48.95 -76.15
CA HIS A 1066 3.07 -48.31 -75.01
C HIS A 1066 3.66 -48.82 -73.68
N GLY A 1067 4.07 -47.89 -72.81
CA GLY A 1067 4.67 -48.20 -71.52
C GLY A 1067 3.66 -48.16 -70.39
N TRP A 1068 3.17 -46.96 -70.06
CA TRP A 1068 2.16 -46.72 -69.03
C TRP A 1068 1.54 -45.32 -69.19
N THR A 1069 0.43 -45.08 -68.50
CA THR A 1069 -0.21 -43.76 -68.41
C THR A 1069 0.06 -43.12 -67.05
N GLU A 1070 0.55 -41.89 -67.04
CA GLU A 1070 0.58 -41.06 -65.84
C GLU A 1070 -0.61 -40.10 -65.83
N LYS A 1071 -1.46 -40.19 -64.81
CA LYS A 1071 -2.72 -39.44 -64.74
C LYS A 1071 -2.58 -38.08 -64.03
N LYS A 1072 -3.44 -37.13 -64.40
CA LYS A 1072 -3.65 -35.84 -63.72
C LYS A 1072 -2.38 -34.98 -63.61
N ILE A 1073 -1.70 -34.74 -64.73
CA ILE A 1073 -0.59 -33.79 -64.78
C ILE A 1073 -1.14 -32.36 -64.84
N PRO A 1074 -0.83 -31.46 -63.87
CA PRO A 1074 -1.41 -30.11 -63.82
C PRO A 1074 -0.85 -29.17 -64.92
N LYS A 1075 -1.53 -28.03 -65.14
CA LYS A 1075 -1.16 -27.01 -66.16
C LYS A 1075 -0.70 -25.70 -65.51
N PRO A 1076 0.51 -25.18 -65.81
CA PRO A 1076 1.71 -25.87 -66.28
C PRO A 1076 2.35 -26.67 -65.13
N GLY A 1077 2.79 -27.90 -65.39
CA GLY A 1077 3.22 -28.81 -64.34
C GLY A 1077 4.39 -29.68 -64.75
N GLN A 1078 5.51 -29.52 -64.05
CA GLN A 1078 6.63 -30.45 -64.10
C GLN A 1078 6.40 -31.51 -63.04
N ARG A 1079 6.55 -32.78 -63.40
CA ARG A 1079 6.43 -33.90 -62.44
C ARG A 1079 7.52 -34.91 -62.67
N VAL A 1080 8.12 -35.37 -61.57
CA VAL A 1080 8.99 -36.55 -61.58
C VAL A 1080 8.11 -37.76 -61.33
N VAL A 1081 8.11 -38.69 -62.28
CA VAL A 1081 7.31 -39.90 -62.29
C VAL A 1081 8.22 -41.11 -62.22
N LYS A 1082 7.75 -42.21 -61.63
CA LYS A 1082 8.54 -43.45 -61.56
C LYS A 1082 8.45 -44.17 -62.91
N ILE A 1083 9.59 -44.64 -63.42
CA ILE A 1083 9.60 -45.64 -64.49
C ILE A 1083 9.39 -47.01 -63.82
N PRO A 1084 8.35 -47.78 -64.19
CA PRO A 1084 8.10 -49.10 -63.60
C PRO A 1084 9.30 -50.05 -63.74
N SER A 1085 9.60 -50.81 -62.67
CA SER A 1085 10.78 -51.68 -62.59
C SER A 1085 10.88 -52.73 -63.69
N ARG A 1086 9.74 -53.19 -64.21
CA ARG A 1086 9.66 -54.11 -65.36
C ARG A 1086 10.36 -53.62 -66.63
N TYR A 1087 10.61 -52.30 -66.76
CA TYR A 1087 11.28 -51.72 -67.92
C TYR A 1087 12.77 -51.47 -67.73
N TRP A 1088 13.29 -51.52 -66.51
CA TRP A 1088 14.67 -51.11 -66.21
C TRP A 1088 15.72 -51.95 -66.95
N SER A 1089 15.52 -53.26 -67.04
CA SER A 1089 16.42 -54.18 -67.77
C SER A 1089 16.52 -53.84 -69.27
N ARG A 1090 15.50 -53.20 -69.84
CA ARG A 1090 15.47 -52.80 -71.25
C ARG A 1090 16.25 -51.52 -71.50
N PHE A 1091 16.25 -50.58 -70.55
CA PHE A 1091 17.18 -49.43 -70.58
C PHE A 1091 18.62 -49.88 -70.36
N LYS A 1092 18.84 -50.80 -69.42
CA LYS A 1092 20.16 -51.40 -69.15
C LYS A 1092 20.76 -52.09 -70.38
N SER A 1093 19.97 -52.88 -71.11
CA SER A 1093 20.41 -53.55 -72.35
C SER A 1093 20.53 -52.62 -73.55
N GLY A 1094 20.04 -51.38 -73.47
CA GLY A 1094 19.97 -50.46 -74.60
C GLY A 1094 18.90 -50.82 -75.64
N ASN A 1095 18.01 -51.78 -75.32
CA ASN A 1095 16.82 -52.10 -76.10
C ASN A 1095 15.79 -50.97 -76.05
N VAL A 1096 15.77 -50.21 -74.96
CA VAL A 1096 15.07 -48.93 -74.85
C VAL A 1096 16.12 -47.84 -74.66
N ARG A 1097 16.08 -46.83 -75.54
CA ARG A 1097 17.02 -45.70 -75.59
C ARG A 1097 16.32 -44.35 -75.45
N GLY A 1098 14.99 -44.36 -75.52
CA GLY A 1098 14.20 -43.15 -75.50
C GLY A 1098 12.77 -43.41 -75.07
N ILE A 1099 12.08 -42.29 -74.87
CA ILE A 1099 10.70 -42.25 -74.42
C ILE A 1099 9.85 -41.64 -75.52
N GLY A 1100 8.76 -42.32 -75.87
CA GLY A 1100 7.70 -41.72 -76.65
C GLY A 1100 6.64 -41.09 -75.76
N ILE A 1101 5.96 -40.06 -76.26
CA ILE A 1101 4.81 -39.45 -75.60
C ILE A 1101 3.63 -39.47 -76.58
N GLY A 1102 2.48 -39.99 -76.12
CA GLY A 1102 1.22 -40.11 -76.87
C GLY A 1102 0.83 -41.56 -77.14
N ASP A 1103 -0.38 -41.79 -77.65
CA ASP A 1103 -0.92 -43.13 -77.92
C ASP A 1103 -1.35 -43.30 -79.39
N THR A 1104 -1.49 -44.56 -79.82
CA THR A 1104 -1.98 -45.02 -81.12
C THR A 1104 -3.36 -44.47 -81.49
N SER A 1105 -4.23 -44.19 -80.51
CA SER A 1105 -5.54 -43.55 -80.71
C SER A 1105 -5.55 -42.15 -80.08
N PRO A 1106 -5.39 -41.08 -80.86
CA PRO A 1106 -5.24 -39.73 -80.31
C PRO A 1106 -6.56 -39.17 -79.75
N SER A 1107 -6.59 -38.80 -78.47
CA SER A 1107 -7.72 -38.11 -77.83
C SER A 1107 -7.41 -36.64 -77.53
N ARG A 1108 -8.44 -35.79 -77.51
CA ARG A 1108 -8.31 -34.39 -77.04
C ARG A 1108 -8.09 -34.26 -75.54
N SER A 1109 -8.50 -35.26 -74.74
CA SER A 1109 -8.25 -35.30 -73.28
C SER A 1109 -6.78 -35.49 -72.93
N GLU A 1110 -5.99 -35.96 -73.88
CA GLU A 1110 -4.56 -36.20 -73.74
C GLU A 1110 -3.75 -35.17 -74.54
N TYR A 1111 -4.42 -34.22 -75.20
CA TYR A 1111 -3.72 -33.22 -76.00
C TYR A 1111 -2.95 -32.26 -75.10
N GLY A 1112 -1.63 -32.33 -75.20
CA GLY A 1112 -0.70 -31.52 -74.44
C GLY A 1112 0.64 -31.44 -75.13
N HIS A 1113 1.39 -30.38 -74.82
CA HIS A 1113 2.74 -30.23 -75.31
C HIS A 1113 3.70 -29.69 -74.25
N GLY A 1114 4.97 -30.05 -74.44
CA GLY A 1114 6.06 -29.80 -73.53
C GLY A 1114 7.37 -29.57 -74.26
N ARG A 1115 8.39 -29.10 -73.56
CA ARG A 1115 9.73 -28.88 -74.14
C ARG A 1115 10.61 -30.09 -73.89
N TRP A 1116 11.05 -30.79 -74.93
CA TRP A 1116 11.81 -32.04 -74.76
C TRP A 1116 13.12 -31.84 -73.98
N ALA A 1117 13.80 -30.70 -74.14
CA ALA A 1117 15.07 -30.42 -73.47
C ALA A 1117 14.96 -30.35 -71.92
N ARG A 1118 13.74 -30.27 -71.37
CA ARG A 1118 13.49 -30.25 -69.92
C ARG A 1118 13.19 -31.63 -69.33
N TYR A 1119 13.17 -32.67 -70.16
CA TYR A 1119 12.99 -34.04 -69.73
C TYR A 1119 14.35 -34.63 -69.36
N TYR A 1120 14.38 -35.38 -68.27
CA TYR A 1120 15.53 -36.21 -67.92
C TYR A 1120 15.05 -37.51 -67.30
N ILE A 1121 15.89 -38.53 -67.41
CA ILE A 1121 15.76 -39.76 -66.63
C ILE A 1121 16.84 -39.75 -65.55
N GLU A 1122 16.43 -39.85 -64.30
CA GLU A 1122 17.35 -40.07 -63.18
C GLU A 1122 17.37 -41.56 -62.85
N VAL A 1123 18.56 -42.14 -62.85
CA VAL A 1123 18.79 -43.54 -62.48
C VAL A 1123 19.67 -43.57 -61.25
N LYS A 1124 19.18 -44.25 -60.22
CA LYS A 1124 19.97 -44.67 -59.06
C LYS A 1124 20.30 -46.15 -59.25
N TYR A 1125 21.57 -46.49 -59.15
CA TYR A 1125 22.04 -47.86 -59.38
C TYR A 1125 23.30 -48.17 -58.58
N ARG A 1126 23.50 -49.46 -58.30
CA ARG A 1126 24.70 -50.01 -57.69
C ARG A 1126 25.55 -50.63 -58.80
N LYS A 1127 26.80 -50.21 -58.98
CA LYS A 1127 27.70 -50.79 -59.99
C LYS A 1127 29.13 -50.91 -59.52
#